data_AF-A0A938RZF1-F1
#
_entry.id   AF-A0A938RZF1-F1
#
_cell.length_a   1.000
_cell.length_b   1.000
_cell.length_c   1.000
_cell.angle_alpha   90.00
_cell.angle_beta   90.00
_cell.angle_gamma   90.00
#
_symmetry.space_group_name_H-M   'P 1'
#
loop_
_entity.id
_entity.type
_entity.pdbx_description
1 polymer ?
#
loop_
_entity_poly.entity_id
_entity_poly.type
_entity_poly.pdbx_seq_one_letter_code
_entity_poly.pdbx_strand_id
1 'polypeptide(L)'
;MPGYHGQGYEIAGMAWFQGWNDFCQWPTRVGDRWVGLGAIESYAHNLAAMFRDLRQDLDAPDMPIVIGEMGVGGYEMTRRAANPKDREAVAMVKFRQAQKAVAQDVSLRNVTLVPTLDFWDARLDELRIEANNYRRVKKEKSIQDTPDNVLPTKALSDEYRRLGGHWYCHYNGSAATYSLVGYALARALRADSRLALTPPRGWNSWNAFEKNINEKQIQAIADAMVSSGMRDAGYTYLVLDDAWMASKRDENDRLVADPEKFPSGMKAIGDYIHSKGLKFGIYQDRGKMTCQQLPGSLGFERIDMETFAEWGVDYIKMDSCFAESNGRMSAEDYALFRKGIEATGRPMVLSISDFGNAAWAWGGKEFAQLWRTSNDIYPWMGSIYACAETSAGDRAIHPAFNGLWQFAGPGHWNDPDMLQVGNLKDMEADRREVADRAHFSLWCMLAAPLMAGNDLRTMSDQTRRILTAPEPIAVNQDPRGIHAYKVVNEDGREVYNKPLADGTTAVLLLNKRREKADVTVRWDQIGLAGSQPVRDLWAPEDLGDFEDSFTAHSLGEHEHRMIKVGRPGPPLPAPSPMPPEKYTVTHKGRTYLSDLFYIWKSGNAPVYDATFGGEPIRIAGRTFDKGFGAKGKCAVMFKVNNRADRFRATVAMDAAGPEDAKGRFRVQNGDFFRNKVLWDSRDMTKDTPPKEIDIALKDVRCLMLVFDGKNALGNWAEAYVIRETAGN
;
A
#
# COMPACT_ATOMS: atom_id res chain seq x y z
N MET A 1 -29.04 -28.76 -0.62
CA MET A 1 -29.57 -27.67 -1.47
C MET A 1 -30.39 -28.28 -2.60
N PRO A 2 -31.67 -27.93 -2.77
CA PRO A 2 -32.45 -28.37 -3.92
C PRO A 2 -31.73 -28.02 -5.23
N GLY A 3 -31.58 -28.96 -6.17
CA GLY A 3 -30.89 -28.77 -7.45
C GLY A 3 -29.42 -29.25 -7.53
N TYR A 4 -28.85 -29.77 -6.43
CA TYR A 4 -27.44 -30.20 -6.35
C TYR A 4 -27.24 -31.73 -6.29
N HIS A 5 -28.26 -32.51 -6.62
CA HIS A 5 -28.16 -33.97 -6.64
C HIS A 5 -27.23 -34.43 -7.78
N GLY A 6 -26.23 -35.25 -7.44
CA GLY A 6 -25.29 -35.83 -8.41
C GLY A 6 -24.11 -34.93 -8.81
N GLN A 7 -23.98 -33.73 -8.23
CA GLN A 7 -22.82 -32.87 -8.42
C GLN A 7 -21.83 -33.08 -7.26
N GLY A 8 -20.52 -33.08 -7.56
CA GLY A 8 -19.49 -32.97 -6.53
C GLY A 8 -19.49 -31.58 -5.88
N TYR A 9 -18.95 -31.47 -4.67
CA TYR A 9 -18.83 -30.21 -3.94
C TYR A 9 -17.37 -30.03 -3.49
N GLU A 10 -16.91 -28.79 -3.48
CA GLU A 10 -15.61 -28.40 -2.93
C GLU A 10 -15.82 -27.26 -1.93
N ILE A 11 -15.07 -27.27 -0.83
CA ILE A 11 -15.14 -26.21 0.19
C ILE A 11 -14.28 -25.04 -0.30
N ALA A 12 -14.93 -23.98 -0.77
CA ALA A 12 -14.23 -22.82 -1.33
C ALA A 12 -13.65 -21.89 -0.25
N GLY A 13 -14.17 -21.91 0.98
CA GLY A 13 -13.75 -21.00 2.05
C GLY A 13 -14.55 -21.20 3.33
N MET A 14 -14.08 -20.59 4.42
CA MET A 14 -14.68 -20.73 5.74
C MET A 14 -14.89 -19.36 6.41
N ALA A 15 -16.05 -19.16 7.03
CA ALA A 15 -16.25 -18.09 8.00
C ALA A 15 -16.33 -18.69 9.41
N TRP A 16 -15.40 -18.31 10.27
CA TRP A 16 -15.40 -18.62 11.70
C TRP A 16 -16.05 -17.47 12.48
N PHE A 17 -17.23 -17.71 13.02
CA PHE A 17 -17.96 -16.74 13.83
C PHE A 17 -18.41 -17.41 15.14
N GLN A 18 -17.88 -16.94 16.27
CA GLN A 18 -18.20 -17.50 17.59
C GLN A 18 -19.37 -16.80 18.29
N GLY A 19 -20.04 -17.55 19.16
CA GLY A 19 -21.22 -17.11 19.91
C GLY A 19 -21.05 -17.05 21.43
N TRP A 20 -22.06 -16.45 22.08
CA TRP A 20 -22.17 -16.23 23.53
C TRP A 20 -21.99 -17.52 24.38
N ASN A 21 -22.16 -18.72 23.83
CA ASN A 21 -22.02 -19.96 24.61
C ASN A 21 -20.58 -20.48 24.73
N ASP A 22 -19.63 -19.92 23.97
CA ASP A 22 -18.24 -20.38 23.96
C ASP A 22 -17.37 -19.64 24.98
N PHE A 23 -18.00 -18.93 25.92
CA PHE A 23 -17.33 -18.31 27.05
C PHE A 23 -16.40 -19.31 27.74
N CYS A 24 -15.11 -19.18 27.43
CA CYS A 24 -13.99 -19.75 28.17
C CYS A 24 -13.86 -19.09 29.57
N GLN A 25 -14.96 -18.63 30.14
CA GLN A 25 -15.01 -17.79 31.31
C GLN A 25 -14.83 -18.60 32.59
N TRP A 26 -15.20 -19.89 32.59
CA TRP A 26 -15.20 -20.67 33.83
C TRP A 26 -14.72 -22.09 33.57
N PRO A 27 -13.66 -22.54 34.25
CA PRO A 27 -13.35 -23.95 34.26
C PRO A 27 -14.55 -24.71 34.85
N THR A 28 -15.02 -25.73 34.13
CA THR A 28 -16.09 -26.62 34.56
C THR A 28 -15.49 -27.91 35.08
N ARG A 29 -16.09 -28.48 36.12
CA ARG A 29 -15.63 -29.74 36.69
C ARG A 29 -16.25 -30.91 35.91
N VAL A 30 -15.41 -31.72 35.25
CA VAL A 30 -15.80 -32.98 34.60
C VAL A 30 -15.13 -34.12 35.35
N GLY A 31 -15.92 -34.86 36.15
CA GLY A 31 -15.38 -35.77 37.16
C GLY A 31 -14.54 -35.01 38.19
N ASP A 32 -13.29 -35.42 38.39
CA ASP A 32 -12.36 -34.75 39.32
C ASP A 32 -11.44 -33.70 38.66
N ARG A 33 -11.65 -33.41 37.36
CA ARG A 33 -10.81 -32.47 36.61
C ARG A 33 -11.54 -31.17 36.35
N TRP A 34 -10.83 -30.06 36.55
CA TRP A 34 -11.24 -28.76 36.06
C TRP A 34 -10.86 -28.64 34.58
N VAL A 35 -11.85 -28.47 33.72
CA VAL A 35 -11.72 -28.36 32.27
C VAL A 35 -11.99 -26.91 31.87
N GLY A 36 -11.13 -26.32 31.03
CA GLY A 36 -11.27 -24.93 30.57
C GLY A 36 -10.34 -23.91 31.25
N LEU A 37 -9.48 -24.33 32.18
CA LEU A 37 -8.37 -23.50 32.69
C LEU A 37 -7.38 -23.18 31.57
N GLY A 38 -7.02 -21.92 31.38
CA GLY A 38 -6.05 -21.50 30.36
C GLY A 38 -6.59 -21.51 28.92
N ALA A 39 -7.90 -21.68 28.75
CA ALA A 39 -8.52 -21.84 27.42
C ALA A 39 -8.40 -20.58 26.56
N ILE A 40 -8.54 -19.38 27.14
CA ILE A 40 -8.35 -18.11 26.42
C ILE A 40 -6.88 -17.91 26.06
N GLU A 41 -5.97 -18.20 27.00
CA GLU A 41 -4.52 -18.12 26.79
C GLU A 41 -4.06 -19.04 25.64
N SER A 42 -4.67 -20.22 25.52
CA SER A 42 -4.36 -21.19 24.46
C SER A 42 -5.19 -21.01 23.19
N TYR A 43 -6.19 -20.12 23.20
CA TYR A 43 -7.19 -20.01 22.13
C TYR A 43 -6.55 -19.70 20.78
N ALA A 44 -5.62 -18.72 20.74
CA ALA A 44 -4.96 -18.34 19.50
C ALA A 44 -4.18 -19.51 18.89
N HIS A 45 -3.45 -20.26 19.73
CA HIS A 45 -2.71 -21.45 19.30
C HIS A 45 -3.65 -22.54 18.78
N ASN A 46 -4.69 -22.88 19.55
CA ASN A 46 -5.62 -23.96 19.20
C ASN A 46 -6.43 -23.64 17.94
N LEU A 47 -6.92 -22.41 17.82
CA LEU A 47 -7.67 -21.99 16.62
C LEU A 47 -6.76 -22.00 15.39
N ALA A 48 -5.51 -21.54 15.54
CA ALA A 48 -4.53 -21.61 14.47
C ALA A 48 -4.22 -23.05 14.05
N ALA A 49 -4.02 -23.96 15.01
CA ALA A 49 -3.82 -25.38 14.76
C ALA A 49 -5.02 -26.00 14.03
N MET A 50 -6.24 -25.77 14.51
CA MET A 50 -7.47 -26.24 13.87
C MET A 50 -7.57 -25.76 12.42
N PHE A 51 -7.20 -24.52 12.11
CA PHE A 51 -7.19 -24.03 10.72
C PHE A 51 -6.15 -24.72 9.84
N ARG A 52 -4.98 -25.07 10.38
CA ARG A 52 -3.97 -25.86 9.65
C ARG A 52 -4.49 -27.27 9.39
N ASP A 53 -5.01 -27.93 10.42
CA ASP A 53 -5.54 -29.29 10.35
C ASP A 53 -6.70 -29.35 9.35
N LEU A 54 -7.65 -28.41 9.41
CA LEU A 54 -8.75 -28.33 8.45
C LEU A 54 -8.27 -28.19 7.00
N ARG A 55 -7.27 -27.34 6.76
CA ARG A 55 -6.71 -27.19 5.41
C ARG A 55 -5.99 -28.44 4.93
N GLN A 56 -5.30 -29.12 5.82
CA GLN A 56 -4.64 -30.39 5.52
C GLN A 56 -5.65 -31.50 5.22
N ASP A 57 -6.66 -31.67 6.07
CA ASP A 57 -7.68 -32.73 5.95
C ASP A 57 -8.57 -32.54 4.71
N LEU A 58 -8.79 -31.28 4.30
CA LEU A 58 -9.58 -30.93 3.13
C LEU A 58 -8.76 -30.79 1.85
N ASP A 59 -7.44 -31.02 1.90
CA ASP A 59 -6.50 -30.80 0.79
C ASP A 59 -6.62 -29.39 0.16
N ALA A 60 -6.80 -28.38 1.01
CA ALA A 60 -7.09 -27.01 0.60
C ALA A 60 -6.15 -25.99 1.31
N PRO A 61 -4.84 -25.99 0.98
CA PRO A 61 -3.81 -25.23 1.72
C PRO A 61 -4.03 -23.71 1.71
N ASP A 62 -4.73 -23.19 0.70
CA ASP A 62 -5.01 -21.76 0.52
C ASP A 62 -6.46 -21.37 0.80
N MET A 63 -7.30 -22.29 1.31
CA MET A 63 -8.71 -22.03 1.60
C MET A 63 -8.87 -20.74 2.44
N PRO A 64 -9.56 -19.70 1.94
CA PRO A 64 -9.73 -18.45 2.66
C PRO A 64 -10.56 -18.65 3.94
N ILE A 65 -10.10 -18.02 5.02
CA ILE A 65 -10.75 -18.07 6.33
C ILE A 65 -11.08 -16.65 6.78
N VAL A 66 -12.32 -16.41 7.17
CA VAL A 66 -12.76 -15.14 7.74
C VAL A 66 -13.12 -15.34 9.19
N ILE A 67 -12.43 -14.67 10.10
CA ILE A 67 -12.79 -14.64 11.52
C ILE A 67 -13.66 -13.40 11.76
N GLY A 68 -14.92 -13.61 12.17
CA GLY A 68 -15.70 -12.53 12.76
C GLY A 68 -15.26 -12.33 14.21
N GLU A 69 -14.71 -11.15 14.51
CA GLU A 69 -14.40 -10.75 15.88
C GLU A 69 -15.69 -10.79 16.72
N MET A 70 -15.61 -11.18 17.99
CA MET A 70 -16.76 -11.18 18.88
C MET A 70 -17.19 -9.75 19.25
N GLY A 71 -18.30 -9.27 18.66
CA GLY A 71 -18.84 -7.94 18.91
C GLY A 71 -19.67 -7.80 20.19
N VAL A 72 -19.92 -8.90 20.91
CA VAL A 72 -20.76 -8.96 22.10
C VAL A 72 -20.37 -7.92 23.16
N GLY A 73 -21.34 -7.13 23.61
CA GLY A 73 -21.16 -6.08 24.61
C GLY A 73 -20.41 -4.84 24.11
N GLY A 74 -20.08 -4.78 22.81
CA GLY A 74 -19.50 -3.62 22.14
C GLY A 74 -18.28 -3.03 22.86
N TYR A 75 -18.22 -1.69 22.84
CA TYR A 75 -17.21 -0.91 23.54
C TYR A 75 -17.38 -0.88 25.06
N GLU A 76 -18.56 -1.22 25.59
CA GLU A 76 -18.80 -1.22 27.03
C GLU A 76 -17.98 -2.31 27.74
N MET A 77 -17.81 -3.47 27.11
CA MET A 77 -16.89 -4.50 27.62
C MET A 77 -15.44 -4.01 27.67
N THR A 78 -15.00 -3.23 26.69
CA THR A 78 -13.66 -2.62 26.69
C THR A 78 -13.50 -1.63 27.85
N ARG A 79 -14.53 -0.82 28.12
CA ARG A 79 -14.53 0.12 29.25
C ARG A 79 -14.51 -0.62 30.59
N ARG A 80 -15.39 -1.61 30.77
CA ARG A 80 -15.49 -2.43 31.99
C ARG A 80 -14.19 -3.19 32.29
N ALA A 81 -13.49 -3.67 31.26
CA ALA A 81 -12.23 -4.38 31.39
C ALA A 81 -11.08 -3.54 31.98
N ALA A 82 -11.22 -2.20 32.03
CA ALA A 82 -10.29 -1.35 32.75
C ALA A 82 -10.28 -1.64 34.27
N ASN A 83 -11.36 -2.23 34.80
CA ASN A 83 -11.38 -2.80 36.13
C ASN A 83 -10.91 -4.27 36.06
N PRO A 84 -9.71 -4.62 36.55
CA PRO A 84 -9.21 -6.00 36.49
C PRO A 84 -10.04 -6.99 37.32
N LYS A 85 -10.93 -6.51 38.19
CA LYS A 85 -11.88 -7.36 38.95
C LYS A 85 -13.12 -7.74 38.13
N ASP A 86 -13.41 -7.04 37.04
CA ASP A 86 -14.50 -7.39 36.12
C ASP A 86 -14.04 -8.53 35.20
N ARG A 87 -14.08 -9.75 35.75
CA ARG A 87 -13.55 -10.96 35.09
C ARG A 87 -14.23 -11.25 33.75
N GLU A 88 -15.51 -10.94 33.62
CA GLU A 88 -16.28 -11.12 32.40
C GLU A 88 -15.75 -10.21 31.28
N ALA A 89 -15.63 -8.91 31.56
CA ALA A 89 -15.16 -7.93 30.60
C ALA A 89 -13.70 -8.18 30.19
N VAL A 90 -12.84 -8.51 31.17
CA VAL A 90 -11.43 -8.85 30.91
C VAL A 90 -11.31 -10.10 30.02
N ALA A 91 -12.08 -11.16 30.30
CA ALA A 91 -12.09 -12.36 29.48
C ALA A 91 -12.56 -12.07 28.04
N MET A 92 -13.60 -11.26 27.88
CA MET A 92 -14.14 -10.85 26.59
C MET A 92 -13.08 -10.11 25.74
N VAL A 93 -12.36 -9.17 26.35
CA VAL A 93 -11.30 -8.41 25.67
C VAL A 93 -10.13 -9.31 25.31
N LYS A 94 -9.68 -10.19 26.22
CA LYS A 94 -8.63 -11.17 25.93
C LYS A 94 -9.00 -12.10 24.79
N PHE A 95 -10.25 -12.53 24.73
CA PHE A 95 -10.73 -13.37 23.65
C PHE A 95 -10.69 -12.67 22.29
N ARG A 96 -11.17 -11.42 22.20
CA ARG A 96 -11.05 -10.59 20.97
C ARG A 96 -9.59 -10.44 20.53
N GLN A 97 -8.69 -10.22 21.50
CA GLN A 97 -7.25 -10.16 21.24
C GLN A 97 -6.70 -11.49 20.70
N ALA A 98 -7.16 -12.63 21.22
CA ALA A 98 -6.76 -13.95 20.75
C ALA A 98 -7.26 -14.23 19.31
N GLN A 99 -8.51 -13.86 18.98
CA GLN A 99 -9.02 -13.93 17.60
C GLN A 99 -8.19 -13.07 16.64
N LYS A 100 -7.85 -11.84 17.07
CA LYS A 100 -7.00 -10.94 16.30
C LYS A 100 -5.59 -11.49 16.09
N ALA A 101 -5.00 -12.12 17.12
CA ALA A 101 -3.69 -12.73 17.04
C ALA A 101 -3.65 -13.84 15.97
N VAL A 102 -4.70 -14.66 15.85
CA VAL A 102 -4.78 -15.70 14.80
C VAL A 102 -4.80 -15.10 13.40
N ALA A 103 -5.58 -14.04 13.19
CA ALA A 103 -5.59 -13.35 11.89
C ALA A 103 -4.27 -12.64 11.56
N GLN A 104 -3.42 -12.42 12.55
CA GLN A 104 -2.10 -11.81 12.41
C GLN A 104 -0.96 -12.85 12.36
N ASP A 105 -1.27 -14.15 12.52
CA ASP A 105 -0.29 -15.22 12.43
C ASP A 105 0.18 -15.36 10.97
N VAL A 106 1.41 -14.94 10.70
CA VAL A 106 2.01 -14.96 9.36
C VAL A 106 2.18 -16.37 8.79
N SER A 107 2.18 -17.41 9.64
CA SER A 107 2.19 -18.80 9.17
C SER A 107 0.84 -19.25 8.60
N LEU A 108 -0.24 -18.54 8.92
CA LEU A 108 -1.58 -18.77 8.41
C LEU A 108 -1.90 -17.78 7.28
N ARG A 109 -1.72 -18.23 6.04
CA ARG A 109 -2.09 -17.46 4.84
C ARG A 109 -3.61 -17.32 4.72
N ASN A 110 -4.10 -16.33 3.99
CA ASN A 110 -5.52 -16.15 3.64
C ASN A 110 -6.51 -16.10 4.83
N VAL A 111 -6.13 -15.51 5.96
CA VAL A 111 -7.03 -15.27 7.10
C VAL A 111 -7.39 -13.79 7.21
N THR A 112 -8.67 -13.45 7.34
CA THR A 112 -9.16 -12.06 7.47
C THR A 112 -9.97 -11.90 8.75
N LEU A 113 -9.67 -10.89 9.56
CA LEU A 113 -10.49 -10.51 10.72
C LEU A 113 -11.53 -9.46 10.31
N VAL A 114 -12.78 -9.65 10.72
CA VAL A 114 -13.86 -8.67 10.54
C VAL A 114 -14.22 -8.12 11.92
N PRO A 115 -13.98 -6.81 12.19
CA PRO A 115 -14.33 -6.21 13.46
C PRO A 115 -15.84 -6.02 13.53
N THR A 116 -16.52 -6.81 14.37
CA THR A 116 -17.99 -6.73 14.49
C THR A 116 -18.42 -5.90 15.71
N LEU A 117 -17.46 -5.52 16.57
CA LEU A 117 -17.71 -4.76 17.80
C LEU A 117 -18.38 -3.40 17.55
N ASP A 118 -18.08 -2.76 16.41
CA ASP A 118 -18.63 -1.46 16.01
C ASP A 118 -20.13 -1.50 15.73
N PHE A 119 -20.67 -2.71 15.53
CA PHE A 119 -22.06 -2.93 15.13
C PHE A 119 -22.91 -3.48 16.27
N TRP A 120 -22.37 -3.50 17.49
CA TRP A 120 -23.14 -3.88 18.66
C TRP A 120 -24.17 -2.81 19.01
N ASP A 121 -25.45 -3.17 18.93
CA ASP A 121 -26.53 -2.28 19.32
C ASP A 121 -26.75 -2.32 20.85
N ALA A 122 -26.17 -1.34 21.53
CA ALA A 122 -26.29 -1.20 22.98
C ALA A 122 -27.73 -0.97 23.44
N ARG A 123 -28.53 -0.23 22.66
CA ARG A 123 -29.93 0.06 23.01
C ARG A 123 -30.78 -1.20 22.91
N LEU A 124 -30.57 -1.99 21.88
CA LEU A 124 -31.22 -3.28 21.75
C LEU A 124 -30.80 -4.25 22.87
N ASP A 125 -29.55 -4.19 23.33
CA ASP A 125 -29.08 -5.01 24.46
C ASP A 125 -29.74 -4.62 25.79
N GLU A 126 -29.87 -3.32 26.07
CA GLU A 126 -30.63 -2.82 27.22
C GLU A 126 -32.06 -3.36 27.22
N LEU A 127 -32.76 -3.21 26.09
CA LEU A 127 -34.13 -3.67 25.94
C LEU A 127 -34.24 -5.20 26.05
N ARG A 128 -33.24 -5.95 25.59
CA ARG A 128 -33.17 -7.41 25.78
C ARG A 128 -33.03 -7.78 27.26
N ILE A 129 -32.15 -7.10 27.99
CA ILE A 129 -31.97 -7.30 29.43
C ILE A 129 -33.27 -6.98 30.18
N GLU A 130 -33.93 -5.87 29.82
CA GLU A 130 -35.22 -5.49 30.39
C GLU A 130 -36.30 -6.52 30.06
N ALA A 131 -36.37 -7.02 28.83
CA ALA A 131 -37.29 -8.08 28.43
C ALA A 131 -37.06 -9.37 29.23
N ASN A 132 -35.80 -9.76 29.48
CA ASN A 132 -35.46 -10.91 30.30
C ASN A 132 -35.89 -10.74 31.76
N ASN A 133 -35.67 -9.55 32.34
CA ASN A 133 -36.15 -9.22 33.68
C ASN A 133 -37.68 -9.23 33.74
N TYR A 134 -38.33 -8.67 32.72
CA TYR A 134 -39.78 -8.61 32.66
C TYR A 134 -40.42 -10.00 32.47
N ARG A 135 -39.77 -10.92 31.75
CA ARG A 135 -40.18 -12.34 31.69
C ARG A 135 -40.24 -12.98 33.08
N ARG A 136 -39.29 -12.66 33.98
CA ARG A 136 -39.33 -13.15 35.37
C ARG A 136 -40.53 -12.58 36.12
N VAL A 137 -40.77 -11.27 35.99
CA VAL A 137 -41.94 -10.61 36.59
C VAL A 137 -43.25 -11.20 36.06
N LYS A 138 -43.35 -11.46 34.75
CA LYS A 138 -44.53 -12.09 34.16
C LYS A 138 -44.76 -13.50 34.70
N LYS A 139 -43.69 -14.28 34.87
CA LYS A 139 -43.75 -15.62 35.48
C LYS A 139 -44.22 -15.56 36.94
N GLU A 140 -43.71 -14.62 37.73
CA GLU A 140 -44.09 -14.43 39.14
C GLU A 140 -45.55 -13.96 39.29
N LYS A 141 -46.04 -13.16 38.34
CA LYS A 141 -47.39 -12.58 38.35
C LYS A 141 -48.41 -13.34 37.49
N SER A 142 -48.03 -14.49 36.93
CA SER A 142 -48.87 -15.28 36.01
C SER A 142 -49.45 -14.46 34.83
N ILE A 143 -48.66 -13.51 34.31
CA ILE A 143 -49.05 -12.68 33.15
C ILE A 143 -48.81 -13.48 31.87
N GLN A 144 -49.84 -13.62 31.04
CA GLN A 144 -49.74 -14.30 29.74
C GLN A 144 -48.85 -13.53 28.77
N ASP A 145 -48.01 -14.24 28.00
CA ASP A 145 -47.12 -13.64 27.01
C ASP A 145 -47.89 -13.21 25.74
N THR A 146 -47.68 -11.97 25.28
CA THR A 146 -48.25 -11.42 24.05
C THR A 146 -47.20 -10.60 23.29
N PRO A 147 -47.34 -10.39 21.97
CA PRO A 147 -46.41 -9.55 21.19
C PRO A 147 -46.30 -8.09 21.67
N ASP A 148 -47.28 -7.60 22.42
CA ASP A 148 -47.32 -6.23 22.95
C ASP A 148 -46.73 -6.10 24.36
N ASN A 149 -46.50 -7.21 25.06
CA ASN A 149 -45.98 -7.23 26.42
C ASN A 149 -44.62 -7.93 26.54
N VAL A 150 -43.83 -7.95 25.47
CA VAL A 150 -42.43 -8.41 25.52
C VAL A 150 -41.65 -7.61 26.57
N LEU A 151 -41.94 -6.32 26.67
CA LEU A 151 -41.43 -5.37 27.66
C LEU A 151 -42.57 -4.77 28.51
N PRO A 152 -42.27 -4.07 29.63
CA PRO A 152 -43.28 -3.52 30.54
C PRO A 152 -44.30 -2.59 29.90
N THR A 153 -43.98 -1.98 28.75
CA THR A 153 -44.89 -1.10 28.01
C THR A 153 -44.94 -1.47 26.54
N LYS A 154 -46.07 -1.16 25.89
CA LYS A 154 -46.24 -1.34 24.45
C LYS A 154 -45.20 -0.56 23.64
N ALA A 155 -44.87 0.66 24.06
CA ALA A 155 -43.87 1.50 23.38
C ALA A 155 -42.48 0.85 23.38
N LEU A 156 -42.05 0.26 24.49
CA LEU A 156 -40.80 -0.48 24.59
C LEU A 156 -40.85 -1.77 23.76
N SER A 157 -41.97 -2.50 23.77
CA SER A 157 -42.18 -3.67 22.90
C SER A 157 -42.11 -3.32 21.41
N ASP A 158 -42.66 -2.17 21.01
CA ASP A 158 -42.60 -1.66 19.64
C ASP A 158 -41.17 -1.23 19.26
N GLU A 159 -40.44 -0.54 20.16
CA GLU A 159 -39.03 -0.17 19.97
C GLU A 159 -38.14 -1.41 19.80
N TYR A 160 -38.30 -2.38 20.70
CA TYR A 160 -37.56 -3.65 20.65
C TYR A 160 -37.84 -4.42 19.35
N ARG A 161 -39.09 -4.43 18.89
CA ARG A 161 -39.44 -4.99 17.58
C ARG A 161 -38.77 -4.25 16.43
N ARG A 162 -38.83 -2.92 16.40
CA ARG A 162 -38.22 -2.07 15.36
C ARG A 162 -36.72 -2.27 15.24
N LEU A 163 -36.02 -2.44 16.36
CA LEU A 163 -34.58 -2.71 16.41
C LEU A 163 -34.22 -4.18 16.08
N GLY A 164 -35.23 -5.04 15.85
CA GLY A 164 -35.01 -6.43 15.44
C GLY A 164 -34.96 -7.45 16.59
N GLY A 165 -35.25 -7.06 17.83
CA GLY A 165 -35.18 -7.92 19.01
C GLY A 165 -36.19 -9.08 19.07
N HIS A 166 -37.15 -9.10 18.14
CA HIS A 166 -38.12 -10.20 18.00
C HIS A 166 -37.61 -11.37 17.17
N TRP A 167 -36.50 -11.19 16.45
CA TRP A 167 -35.82 -12.30 15.79
C TRP A 167 -34.93 -13.01 16.82
N TYR A 168 -35.01 -14.34 16.85
CA TYR A 168 -34.10 -15.17 17.64
C TYR A 168 -32.68 -15.01 17.07
N CYS A 169 -31.94 -14.02 17.54
CA CYS A 169 -30.52 -13.89 17.24
C CYS A 169 -29.81 -13.43 18.50
N HIS A 170 -28.85 -14.24 18.95
CA HIS A 170 -28.00 -13.99 20.11
C HIS A 170 -26.96 -12.87 19.88
N TYR A 171 -27.19 -11.99 18.89
CA TYR A 171 -26.28 -10.94 18.45
C TYR A 171 -27.09 -9.69 18.09
N ASN A 172 -27.13 -8.71 18.99
CA ASN A 172 -27.76 -7.42 18.70
C ASN A 172 -26.95 -6.73 17.59
N GLY A 173 -27.53 -6.57 16.39
CA GLY A 173 -26.81 -6.18 15.17
C GLY A 173 -26.40 -7.34 14.24
N SER A 174 -26.98 -8.54 14.42
CA SER A 174 -26.67 -9.78 13.69
C SER A 174 -26.66 -9.63 12.17
N ALA A 175 -27.66 -8.96 11.58
CA ALA A 175 -27.74 -8.82 10.13
C ALA A 175 -26.54 -8.07 9.55
N ALA A 176 -26.17 -6.93 10.15
CA ALA A 176 -24.99 -6.17 9.75
C ALA A 176 -23.70 -6.99 9.95
N THR A 177 -23.60 -7.68 11.08
CA THR A 177 -22.47 -8.56 11.40
C THR A 177 -22.31 -9.69 10.37
N TYR A 178 -23.38 -10.43 10.07
CA TYR A 178 -23.37 -11.51 9.09
C TYR A 178 -23.15 -10.99 7.67
N SER A 179 -23.71 -9.84 7.30
CA SER A 179 -23.44 -9.21 6.01
C SER A 179 -21.97 -8.82 5.85
N LEU A 180 -21.32 -8.31 6.89
CA LEU A 180 -19.89 -7.96 6.84
C LEU A 180 -18.98 -9.18 6.76
N VAL A 181 -19.26 -10.21 7.57
CA VAL A 181 -18.52 -11.47 7.53
C VAL A 181 -18.72 -12.16 6.17
N GLY A 182 -19.95 -12.21 5.67
CA GLY A 182 -20.28 -12.75 4.36
C GLY A 182 -19.65 -11.96 3.20
N TYR A 183 -19.65 -10.63 3.27
CA TYR A 183 -18.98 -9.77 2.31
C TYR A 183 -17.46 -9.97 2.31
N ALA A 184 -16.85 -10.06 3.50
CA ALA A 184 -15.43 -10.35 3.64
C ALA A 184 -15.08 -11.74 3.09
N LEU A 185 -15.92 -12.76 3.33
CA LEU A 185 -15.72 -14.09 2.77
C LEU A 185 -15.87 -14.06 1.25
N ALA A 186 -16.89 -13.40 0.70
CA ALA A 186 -17.05 -13.24 -0.74
C ALA A 186 -15.86 -12.51 -1.38
N ARG A 187 -15.30 -11.49 -0.70
CA ARG A 187 -14.06 -10.84 -1.14
C ARG A 187 -12.87 -11.77 -1.07
N ALA A 188 -12.73 -12.56 0.00
CA ALA A 188 -11.63 -13.50 0.18
C ALA A 188 -11.68 -14.65 -0.85
N LEU A 189 -12.88 -15.15 -1.16
CA LEU A 189 -13.14 -16.11 -2.23
C LEU A 189 -12.81 -15.54 -3.62
N ARG A 190 -13.08 -14.25 -3.84
CA ARG A 190 -12.62 -13.52 -5.03
C ARG A 190 -11.11 -13.22 -5.00
N ALA A 191 -10.50 -13.23 -3.81
CA ALA A 191 -9.10 -12.94 -3.56
C ALA A 191 -8.18 -14.15 -3.78
N ASP A 192 -8.68 -15.26 -4.32
CA ASP A 192 -7.84 -16.26 -5.03
C ASP A 192 -7.02 -15.61 -6.19
N SER A 193 -7.29 -14.32 -6.45
CA SER A 193 -6.55 -13.41 -7.32
C SER A 193 -5.60 -12.43 -6.57
N ARG A 194 -5.01 -12.76 -5.41
CA ARG A 194 -3.91 -11.94 -4.86
C ARG A 194 -2.67 -12.06 -5.75
N LEU A 195 -2.70 -11.35 -6.87
CA LEU A 195 -1.58 -11.19 -7.78
C LEU A 195 -0.45 -10.46 -7.06
N ALA A 196 0.79 -10.72 -7.49
CA ALA A 196 1.99 -10.08 -6.95
C ALA A 196 2.16 -10.24 -5.41
N LEU A 197 1.99 -11.45 -4.86
CA LEU A 197 2.30 -11.74 -3.44
C LEU A 197 3.78 -11.52 -3.09
N THR A 198 4.66 -11.59 -4.07
CA THR A 198 6.02 -11.07 -4.06
C THR A 198 6.16 -10.03 -5.17
N PRO A 199 7.19 -9.17 -5.14
CA PRO A 199 7.39 -8.18 -6.20
C PRO A 199 7.46 -8.87 -7.58
N PRO A 200 6.73 -8.39 -8.60
CA PRO A 200 6.82 -8.95 -9.95
C PRO A 200 8.25 -8.94 -10.48
N ARG A 201 8.63 -10.01 -11.18
CA ARG A 201 9.93 -10.11 -11.87
C ARG A 201 9.69 -10.39 -13.34
N GLY A 202 10.36 -9.65 -14.21
CA GLY A 202 10.07 -9.71 -15.64
C GLY A 202 10.96 -8.81 -16.47
N TRP A 203 10.53 -8.54 -17.69
CA TRP A 203 11.22 -7.69 -18.64
C TRP A 203 10.22 -6.73 -19.29
N ASN A 204 10.66 -5.52 -19.61
CA ASN A 204 9.88 -4.51 -20.31
C ASN A 204 10.63 -3.99 -21.54
N SER A 205 9.92 -3.78 -22.65
CA SER A 205 10.54 -3.46 -23.95
C SER A 205 11.05 -2.03 -24.11
N TRP A 206 10.63 -1.08 -23.28
CA TRP A 206 10.86 0.34 -23.51
C TRP A 206 12.34 0.70 -23.59
N ASN A 207 13.13 0.31 -22.59
CA ASN A 207 14.55 0.66 -22.51
C ASN A 207 15.40 0.00 -23.62
N ALA A 208 14.95 -1.13 -24.17
CA ALA A 208 15.69 -1.85 -25.21
C ALA A 208 15.34 -1.36 -26.62
N PHE A 209 14.07 -1.04 -26.85
CA PHE A 209 13.54 -0.84 -28.21
C PHE A 209 12.79 0.49 -28.41
N GLU A 210 12.39 1.18 -27.34
CA GLU A 210 11.51 2.34 -27.39
C GLU A 210 10.31 2.06 -28.31
N LYS A 211 10.06 2.91 -29.31
CA LYS A 211 8.99 2.73 -30.31
C LYS A 211 9.27 1.66 -31.38
N ASN A 212 10.51 1.20 -31.49
CA ASN A 212 10.99 0.29 -32.53
C ASN A 212 10.83 -1.19 -32.13
N ILE A 213 9.65 -1.53 -31.60
CA ILE A 213 9.24 -2.89 -31.23
C ILE A 213 8.54 -3.61 -32.38
N ASN A 214 8.73 -4.93 -32.51
CA ASN A 214 8.00 -5.78 -33.43
C ASN A 214 7.93 -7.24 -32.93
N GLU A 215 7.04 -8.01 -33.56
CA GLU A 215 6.76 -9.42 -33.27
C GLU A 215 8.01 -10.29 -33.15
N LYS A 216 8.94 -10.19 -34.10
CA LYS A 216 10.16 -11.01 -34.10
C LYS A 216 11.09 -10.67 -32.94
N GLN A 217 11.23 -9.38 -32.61
CA GLN A 217 12.03 -8.95 -31.47
C GLN A 217 11.44 -9.48 -30.16
N ILE A 218 10.12 -9.40 -29.99
CA ILE A 218 9.44 -9.89 -28.78
C ILE A 218 9.56 -11.40 -28.64
N GLN A 219 9.38 -12.16 -29.73
CA GLN A 219 9.60 -13.61 -29.72
C GLN A 219 11.05 -13.96 -29.35
N ALA A 220 12.03 -13.25 -29.91
CA ALA A 220 13.44 -13.45 -29.59
C ALA A 220 13.77 -13.09 -28.13
N ILE A 221 13.12 -12.08 -27.55
CA ILE A 221 13.26 -11.77 -26.12
C ILE A 221 12.65 -12.88 -25.26
N ALA A 222 11.47 -13.39 -25.61
CA ALA A 222 10.86 -14.50 -24.88
C ALA A 222 11.77 -15.75 -24.90
N ASP A 223 12.36 -16.07 -26.05
CA ASP A 223 13.36 -17.13 -26.19
C ASP A 223 14.63 -16.85 -25.37
N ALA A 224 15.10 -15.60 -25.34
CA ALA A 224 16.26 -15.20 -24.54
C ALA A 224 16.00 -15.28 -23.03
N MET A 225 14.80 -14.92 -22.56
CA MET A 225 14.41 -15.07 -21.14
C MET A 225 14.49 -16.54 -20.69
N VAL A 226 14.10 -17.47 -21.56
CA VAL A 226 14.20 -18.91 -21.28
C VAL A 226 15.65 -19.39 -21.38
N SER A 227 16.31 -19.15 -22.50
CA SER A 227 17.64 -19.72 -22.78
C SER A 227 18.76 -19.16 -21.90
N SER A 228 18.61 -17.93 -21.40
CA SER A 228 19.55 -17.33 -20.42
C SER A 228 19.35 -17.81 -18.98
N GLY A 229 18.27 -18.56 -18.70
CA GLY A 229 17.89 -18.97 -17.35
C GLY A 229 17.20 -17.88 -16.52
N MET A 230 16.89 -16.70 -17.10
CA MET A 230 16.16 -15.66 -16.39
C MET A 230 14.75 -16.11 -15.96
N ARG A 231 14.04 -16.85 -16.82
CA ARG A 231 12.74 -17.45 -16.45
C ARG A 231 12.86 -18.32 -15.22
N ASP A 232 13.89 -19.16 -15.16
CA ASP A 232 14.11 -20.11 -14.06
C ASP A 232 14.58 -19.38 -12.79
N ALA A 233 15.26 -18.23 -12.95
CA ALA A 233 15.48 -17.26 -11.87
C ALA A 233 14.22 -16.47 -11.49
N GLY A 234 13.06 -16.77 -12.11
CA GLY A 234 11.74 -16.27 -11.77
C GLY A 234 11.25 -15.03 -12.51
N TYR A 235 11.98 -14.57 -13.52
CA TYR A 235 11.54 -13.50 -14.43
C TYR A 235 10.48 -14.04 -15.37
N THR A 236 9.21 -13.86 -15.04
CA THR A 236 8.09 -14.49 -15.76
C THR A 236 7.25 -13.51 -16.55
N TYR A 237 7.20 -12.23 -16.19
CA TYR A 237 6.44 -11.23 -16.96
C TYR A 237 7.26 -10.71 -18.16
N LEU A 238 6.66 -10.68 -19.36
CA LEU A 238 7.20 -10.00 -20.54
C LEU A 238 6.21 -8.92 -20.96
N VAL A 239 6.54 -7.66 -20.66
CA VAL A 239 5.67 -6.50 -20.87
C VAL A 239 6.06 -5.77 -22.16
N LEU A 240 5.14 -5.71 -23.11
CA LEU A 240 5.25 -4.87 -24.31
C LEU A 240 4.85 -3.45 -23.92
N ASP A 241 5.80 -2.51 -24.01
CA ASP A 241 5.58 -1.11 -23.70
C ASP A 241 4.90 -0.35 -24.86
N ASP A 242 4.87 0.99 -24.81
CA ASP A 242 4.16 1.84 -25.77
C ASP A 242 4.59 1.55 -27.24
N ALA A 243 3.75 1.98 -28.20
CA ALA A 243 3.91 1.82 -29.65
C ALA A 243 3.69 0.42 -30.24
N TRP A 244 2.94 -0.46 -29.56
CA TRP A 244 2.54 -1.76 -30.09
C TRP A 244 1.29 -1.70 -30.99
N MET A 245 0.41 -0.73 -30.76
CA MET A 245 -0.88 -0.55 -31.42
C MET A 245 -0.79 0.26 -32.70
N ALA A 246 -1.75 0.05 -33.59
CA ALA A 246 -1.98 0.91 -34.74
C ALA A 246 -2.37 2.33 -34.31
N SER A 247 -2.20 3.29 -35.21
CA SER A 247 -2.57 4.69 -34.96
C SER A 247 -4.08 4.96 -34.84
N LYS A 248 -4.92 3.96 -35.14
CA LYS A 248 -6.38 4.03 -35.06
C LYS A 248 -6.95 2.75 -34.48
N ARG A 249 -8.07 2.88 -33.78
CA ARG A 249 -8.96 1.76 -33.39
C ARG A 249 -9.69 1.21 -34.63
N ASP A 250 -10.20 -0.01 -34.54
CA ASP A 250 -11.03 -0.62 -35.59
C ASP A 250 -12.45 -0.04 -35.63
N GLU A 251 -13.31 -0.54 -36.53
CA GLU A 251 -14.71 -0.09 -36.65
C GLU A 251 -15.59 -0.37 -35.42
N ASN A 252 -15.13 -1.21 -34.48
CA ASN A 252 -15.81 -1.54 -33.23
C ASN A 252 -15.18 -0.82 -32.03
N ASP A 253 -14.39 0.23 -32.29
CA ASP A 253 -13.65 1.01 -31.31
C ASP A 253 -12.62 0.19 -30.50
N ARG A 254 -12.18 -0.97 -30.98
CA ARG A 254 -11.19 -1.79 -30.28
C ARG A 254 -9.77 -1.36 -30.64
N LEU A 255 -8.88 -1.46 -29.68
CA LEU A 255 -7.45 -1.37 -29.96
C LEU A 255 -7.03 -2.54 -30.85
N VAL A 256 -6.22 -2.25 -31.87
CA VAL A 256 -5.65 -3.26 -32.76
C VAL A 256 -4.13 -3.11 -32.80
N ALA A 257 -3.44 -4.24 -32.94
CA ALA A 257 -2.00 -4.24 -33.12
C ALA A 257 -1.62 -3.49 -34.41
N ASP A 258 -0.46 -2.84 -34.41
CA ASP A 258 0.10 -2.31 -35.65
C ASP A 258 0.38 -3.49 -36.61
N PRO A 259 -0.25 -3.54 -37.81
CA PRO A 259 -0.16 -4.70 -38.70
C PRO A 259 1.21 -4.87 -39.35
N GLU A 260 2.05 -3.82 -39.39
CA GLU A 260 3.42 -3.93 -39.88
C GLU A 260 4.35 -4.47 -38.79
N LYS A 261 4.16 -4.03 -37.55
CA LYS A 261 4.98 -4.48 -36.41
C LYS A 261 4.58 -5.86 -35.90
N PHE A 262 3.29 -6.16 -35.89
CA PHE A 262 2.68 -7.35 -35.29
C PHE A 262 1.64 -7.97 -36.24
N PRO A 263 2.08 -8.51 -37.39
CA PRO A 263 1.18 -9.06 -38.41
C PRO A 263 0.33 -10.23 -37.93
N SER A 264 0.76 -10.96 -36.89
CA SER A 264 -0.02 -12.07 -36.31
C SER A 264 -1.02 -11.61 -35.25
N GLY A 265 -0.98 -10.33 -34.84
CA GLY A 265 -1.82 -9.75 -33.80
C GLY A 265 -1.42 -10.13 -32.37
N MET A 266 -1.96 -9.39 -31.38
CA MET A 266 -1.56 -9.53 -29.97
C MET A 266 -1.94 -10.87 -29.33
N LYS A 267 -3.04 -11.51 -29.78
CA LYS A 267 -3.39 -12.84 -29.28
C LYS A 267 -2.30 -13.88 -29.59
N ALA A 268 -1.77 -13.87 -30.82
CA ALA A 268 -0.71 -14.80 -31.22
C ALA A 268 0.59 -14.55 -30.42
N ILE A 269 0.89 -13.28 -30.11
CA ILE A 269 2.00 -12.92 -29.23
C ILE A 269 1.77 -13.45 -27.81
N GLY A 270 0.58 -13.25 -27.25
CA GLY A 270 0.20 -13.79 -25.94
C GLY A 270 0.34 -15.32 -25.87
N ASP A 271 -0.25 -16.02 -26.84
CA ASP A 271 -0.17 -17.48 -26.96
C ASP A 271 1.30 -17.95 -27.06
N TYR A 272 2.14 -17.25 -27.82
CA TYR A 272 3.57 -17.56 -27.92
C TYR A 272 4.31 -17.35 -26.59
N ILE A 273 4.10 -16.22 -25.92
CA ILE A 273 4.70 -15.93 -24.61
C ILE A 273 4.28 -16.99 -23.58
N HIS A 274 3.00 -17.35 -23.54
CA HIS A 274 2.49 -18.42 -22.66
C HIS A 274 3.11 -19.78 -22.98
N SER A 275 3.34 -20.10 -24.25
CA SER A 275 4.00 -21.36 -24.65
C SER A 275 5.43 -21.51 -24.10
N LYS A 276 6.07 -20.39 -23.71
CA LYS A 276 7.41 -20.36 -23.09
C LYS A 276 7.38 -20.47 -21.57
N GLY A 277 6.19 -20.56 -20.97
CA GLY A 277 5.98 -20.51 -19.52
C GLY A 277 6.14 -19.09 -18.95
N LEU A 278 5.97 -18.06 -19.78
CA LEU A 278 6.00 -16.65 -19.40
C LEU A 278 4.57 -16.10 -19.31
N LYS A 279 4.44 -14.89 -18.79
CA LYS A 279 3.20 -14.12 -18.63
C LYS A 279 3.24 -12.90 -19.53
N PHE A 280 2.15 -12.68 -20.27
CA PHE A 280 2.06 -11.61 -21.26
C PHE A 280 1.63 -10.30 -20.60
N GLY A 281 2.46 -9.26 -20.70
CA GLY A 281 2.13 -7.92 -20.26
C GLY A 281 1.98 -6.94 -21.41
N ILE A 282 1.12 -5.93 -21.22
CA ILE A 282 0.86 -4.90 -22.20
C ILE A 282 0.85 -3.50 -21.56
N TYR A 283 1.26 -2.50 -22.33
CA TYR A 283 1.13 -1.09 -21.97
C TYR A 283 -0.20 -0.53 -22.46
N GLN A 284 -0.77 0.36 -21.65
CA GLN A 284 -1.82 1.30 -22.04
C GLN A 284 -1.72 2.61 -21.26
N ASP A 285 -2.56 3.56 -21.64
CA ASP A 285 -2.66 4.87 -21.00
C ASP A 285 -4.11 5.18 -20.64
N ARG A 286 -4.35 5.74 -19.45
CA ARG A 286 -5.70 6.15 -19.04
C ARG A 286 -6.19 7.44 -19.69
N GLY A 287 -5.29 8.18 -20.33
CA GLY A 287 -5.61 9.38 -21.08
C GLY A 287 -6.22 9.08 -22.44
N LYS A 288 -6.48 10.15 -23.20
CA LYS A 288 -7.00 10.04 -24.58
C LYS A 288 -5.97 9.45 -25.54
N MET A 289 -4.70 9.69 -25.26
CA MET A 289 -3.59 9.20 -26.06
C MET A 289 -2.49 8.70 -25.14
N THR A 290 -1.67 7.80 -25.64
CA THR A 290 -0.46 7.36 -24.96
C THR A 290 0.63 8.42 -25.03
N CYS A 291 1.75 8.22 -24.31
CA CYS A 291 2.88 9.14 -24.36
C CYS A 291 3.46 9.29 -25.78
N GLN A 292 3.38 8.25 -26.62
CA GLN A 292 3.71 8.32 -28.05
C GLN A 292 2.58 8.86 -28.97
N GLN A 293 1.53 9.47 -28.40
CA GLN A 293 0.39 10.04 -29.11
C GLN A 293 -0.40 9.02 -29.96
N LEU A 294 -0.44 7.76 -29.51
CA LEU A 294 -1.27 6.70 -30.08
C LEU A 294 -2.58 6.54 -29.26
N PRO A 295 -3.59 5.78 -29.73
CA PRO A 295 -4.87 5.69 -29.03
C PRO A 295 -4.73 5.24 -27.56
N GLY A 296 -5.23 6.04 -26.61
CA GLY A 296 -5.34 5.69 -25.20
C GLY A 296 -6.73 5.14 -24.83
N SER A 297 -6.95 4.84 -23.56
CA SER A 297 -8.14 4.11 -23.07
C SER A 297 -9.27 5.00 -22.52
N LEU A 298 -9.12 6.33 -22.48
CA LEU A 298 -10.20 7.21 -22.00
C LEU A 298 -11.50 7.00 -22.79
N GLY A 299 -12.58 6.60 -22.11
CA GLY A 299 -13.89 6.33 -22.70
C GLY A 299 -14.06 4.93 -23.29
N PHE A 300 -12.98 4.14 -23.35
CA PHE A 300 -12.96 2.77 -23.87
C PHE A 300 -12.53 1.75 -22.81
N GLU A 301 -12.54 2.14 -21.53
CA GLU A 301 -11.94 1.38 -20.43
C GLU A 301 -12.45 -0.07 -20.37
N ARG A 302 -13.77 -0.28 -20.53
CA ARG A 302 -14.36 -1.63 -20.54
C ARG A 302 -13.95 -2.44 -21.77
N ILE A 303 -14.03 -1.85 -22.96
CA ILE A 303 -13.74 -2.52 -24.24
C ILE A 303 -12.26 -2.94 -24.27
N ASP A 304 -11.37 -2.08 -23.78
CA ASP A 304 -9.94 -2.37 -23.74
C ASP A 304 -9.62 -3.51 -22.76
N MET A 305 -10.23 -3.53 -21.57
CA MET A 305 -10.01 -4.65 -20.63
C MET A 305 -10.53 -5.98 -21.19
N GLU A 306 -11.69 -5.98 -21.86
CA GLU A 306 -12.22 -7.15 -22.57
C GLU A 306 -11.26 -7.62 -23.67
N THR A 307 -10.75 -6.68 -24.46
CA THR A 307 -9.76 -6.95 -25.52
C THR A 307 -8.49 -7.59 -24.95
N PHE A 308 -7.97 -7.09 -23.83
CA PHE A 308 -6.78 -7.63 -23.18
C PHE A 308 -7.02 -9.02 -22.60
N ALA A 309 -8.20 -9.27 -22.02
CA ALA A 309 -8.56 -10.59 -21.54
C ALA A 309 -8.65 -11.62 -22.69
N GLU A 310 -9.25 -11.24 -23.83
CA GLU A 310 -9.34 -12.09 -25.04
C GLU A 310 -7.96 -12.42 -25.64
N TRP A 311 -7.00 -11.49 -25.55
CA TRP A 311 -5.61 -11.73 -25.97
C TRP A 311 -4.76 -12.49 -24.95
N GLY A 312 -5.28 -12.76 -23.75
CA GLY A 312 -4.56 -13.49 -22.71
C GLY A 312 -3.57 -12.63 -21.93
N VAL A 313 -3.77 -11.32 -21.82
CA VAL A 313 -2.91 -10.44 -21.02
C VAL A 313 -2.97 -10.84 -19.53
N ASP A 314 -1.83 -10.79 -18.85
CA ASP A 314 -1.64 -11.10 -17.42
C ASP A 314 -1.15 -9.88 -16.61
N TYR A 315 -0.71 -8.83 -17.28
CA TYR A 315 -0.13 -7.62 -16.68
C TYR A 315 -0.43 -6.40 -17.55
N ILE A 316 -0.87 -5.30 -16.93
CA ILE A 316 -1.14 -4.02 -17.59
C ILE A 316 -0.31 -2.93 -16.91
N LYS A 317 0.64 -2.34 -17.65
CA LYS A 317 1.23 -1.04 -17.29
C LYS A 317 0.26 0.04 -17.77
N MET A 318 -0.30 0.82 -16.85
CA MET A 318 -1.30 1.84 -17.13
C MET A 318 -0.74 3.23 -16.83
N ASP A 319 -0.34 3.91 -17.90
CA ASP A 319 0.26 5.24 -17.89
C ASP A 319 -0.78 6.36 -17.73
N SER A 320 -0.32 7.61 -17.72
CA SER A 320 -1.11 8.81 -17.43
C SER A 320 -0.86 10.00 -18.36
N CYS A 321 -0.27 9.80 -19.54
CA CYS A 321 -0.11 10.89 -20.50
C CYS A 321 -1.48 11.39 -21.01
N PHE A 322 -1.62 12.69 -21.25
CA PHE A 322 -2.86 13.30 -21.78
C PHE A 322 -4.13 13.03 -20.94
N ALA A 323 -3.97 12.74 -19.64
CA ALA A 323 -5.06 12.39 -18.75
C ALA A 323 -5.67 13.60 -18.02
N GLU A 324 -5.12 14.81 -18.21
CA GLU A 324 -5.61 16.05 -17.61
C GLU A 324 -7.04 16.39 -18.06
N SER A 325 -7.41 15.94 -19.27
CA SER A 325 -8.74 16.15 -19.87
C SER A 325 -9.77 15.09 -19.50
N ASN A 326 -9.41 14.07 -18.70
CA ASN A 326 -10.31 12.95 -18.38
C ASN A 326 -11.58 13.39 -17.64
N GLY A 327 -11.53 14.54 -16.96
CA GLY A 327 -12.66 15.01 -16.16
C GLY A 327 -12.81 14.27 -14.83
N ARG A 328 -11.91 13.37 -14.47
CA ARG A 328 -11.94 12.54 -13.26
C ARG A 328 -10.62 12.60 -12.50
N MET A 329 -10.67 12.22 -11.23
CA MET A 329 -9.47 11.99 -10.42
C MET A 329 -8.75 10.71 -10.86
N SER A 330 -7.44 10.64 -10.67
CA SER A 330 -6.61 9.47 -10.93
C SER A 330 -7.14 8.23 -10.20
N ALA A 331 -7.55 8.36 -8.94
CA ALA A 331 -8.15 7.27 -8.17
C ALA A 331 -9.45 6.72 -8.80
N GLU A 332 -10.25 7.59 -9.42
CA GLU A 332 -11.49 7.19 -10.10
C GLU A 332 -11.20 6.45 -11.40
N ASP A 333 -10.23 6.93 -12.18
CA ASP A 333 -9.80 6.26 -13.41
C ASP A 333 -9.27 4.84 -13.11
N TYR A 334 -8.33 4.70 -12.17
CA TYR A 334 -7.78 3.38 -11.82
C TYR A 334 -8.84 2.45 -11.22
N ALA A 335 -9.85 2.98 -10.51
CA ALA A 335 -10.98 2.18 -10.05
C ALA A 335 -11.83 1.62 -11.20
N LEU A 336 -12.01 2.38 -12.30
CA LEU A 336 -12.71 1.92 -13.49
C LEU A 336 -11.94 0.79 -14.18
N PHE A 337 -10.63 0.92 -14.37
CA PHE A 337 -9.81 -0.15 -14.95
C PHE A 337 -9.82 -1.41 -14.08
N ARG A 338 -9.68 -1.26 -12.76
CA ARG A 338 -9.75 -2.38 -11.82
C ARG A 338 -11.09 -3.12 -11.94
N LYS A 339 -12.21 -2.38 -11.97
CA LYS A 339 -13.54 -2.96 -12.16
C LYS A 339 -13.68 -3.64 -13.53
N GLY A 340 -13.11 -3.06 -14.58
CA GLY A 340 -13.07 -3.63 -15.92
C GLY A 340 -12.34 -4.98 -15.93
N ILE A 341 -11.15 -5.05 -15.34
CA ILE A 341 -10.35 -6.28 -15.18
C ILE A 341 -11.17 -7.35 -14.46
N GLU A 342 -11.77 -7.01 -13.30
CA GLU A 342 -12.58 -7.95 -12.52
C GLU A 342 -13.80 -8.47 -13.30
N ALA A 343 -14.42 -7.64 -14.14
CA ALA A 343 -15.56 -8.03 -14.96
C ALA A 343 -15.18 -9.05 -16.06
N THR A 344 -13.92 -9.07 -16.50
CA THR A 344 -13.46 -10.05 -17.50
C THR A 344 -13.30 -11.47 -16.94
N GLY A 345 -13.16 -11.61 -15.62
CA GLY A 345 -12.84 -12.89 -14.97
C GLY A 345 -11.38 -13.34 -15.14
N ARG A 346 -10.54 -12.64 -15.89
CA ARG A 346 -9.11 -12.93 -16.04
C ARG A 346 -8.28 -12.13 -15.03
N PRO A 347 -7.47 -12.77 -14.17
CA PRO A 347 -6.56 -12.05 -13.28
C PRO A 347 -5.48 -11.31 -14.08
N MET A 348 -5.45 -9.98 -13.98
CA MET A 348 -4.43 -9.12 -14.59
C MET A 348 -3.81 -8.20 -13.55
N VAL A 349 -2.48 -8.19 -13.47
CA VAL A 349 -1.74 -7.25 -12.61
C VAL A 349 -1.97 -5.85 -13.16
N LEU A 350 -2.44 -4.92 -12.34
CA LEU A 350 -2.50 -3.51 -12.72
C LEU A 350 -1.34 -2.74 -12.09
N SER A 351 -0.54 -2.11 -12.94
CA SER A 351 0.64 -1.30 -12.57
C SER A 351 0.38 0.16 -12.91
N ILE A 352 0.25 1.01 -11.88
CA ILE A 352 0.06 2.46 -12.04
C ILE A 352 1.39 3.09 -12.48
N SER A 353 1.41 3.72 -13.65
CA SER A 353 2.55 4.51 -14.14
C SER A 353 2.15 5.98 -14.25
N ASP A 354 2.15 6.70 -13.13
CA ASP A 354 1.65 8.07 -13.06
C ASP A 354 2.75 9.11 -12.76
N PHE A 355 4.00 8.85 -13.14
CA PHE A 355 5.14 9.76 -12.90
C PHE A 355 5.45 10.02 -11.41
N GLY A 356 5.03 9.12 -10.50
CA GLY A 356 5.27 9.27 -9.06
C GLY A 356 4.27 10.23 -8.39
N ASN A 357 3.04 10.29 -8.90
CA ASN A 357 2.00 11.21 -8.45
C ASN A 357 1.26 10.74 -7.20
N ALA A 358 2.04 10.18 -6.27
CA ALA A 358 1.64 9.84 -4.91
C ALA A 358 0.51 8.81 -4.81
N ALA A 359 0.52 7.75 -5.62
CA ALA A 359 -0.45 6.67 -5.50
C ALA A 359 -0.59 6.09 -4.08
N TRP A 360 0.50 5.98 -3.34
CA TRP A 360 0.50 5.61 -1.92
C TRP A 360 -0.33 6.57 -1.04
N ALA A 361 -0.40 7.84 -1.41
CA ALA A 361 -1.12 8.87 -0.67
C ALA A 361 -2.63 8.80 -0.90
N TRP A 362 -3.08 8.72 -2.16
CA TRP A 362 -4.51 8.78 -2.51
C TRP A 362 -5.22 7.43 -2.52
N GLY A 363 -4.49 6.32 -2.36
CA GLY A 363 -5.06 4.99 -2.11
C GLY A 363 -4.86 3.96 -3.23
N GLY A 364 -3.81 4.07 -4.04
CA GLY A 364 -3.52 3.21 -5.19
C GLY A 364 -3.61 1.69 -4.91
N LYS A 365 -3.27 1.25 -3.68
CA LYS A 365 -3.40 -0.15 -3.26
C LYS A 365 -4.83 -0.72 -3.29
N GLU A 366 -5.85 0.14 -3.34
CA GLU A 366 -7.25 -0.28 -3.49
C GLU A 366 -7.54 -0.76 -4.91
N PHE A 367 -6.74 -0.35 -5.89
CA PHE A 367 -7.01 -0.53 -7.31
C PHE A 367 -5.92 -1.32 -8.06
N ALA A 368 -4.67 -1.25 -7.60
CA ALA A 368 -3.50 -1.76 -8.31
C ALA A 368 -2.55 -2.57 -7.43
N GLN A 369 -1.73 -3.40 -8.07
CA GLN A 369 -0.74 -4.26 -7.42
C GLN A 369 0.63 -3.58 -7.28
N LEU A 370 0.85 -2.47 -7.98
CA LEU A 370 2.05 -1.66 -7.85
C LEU A 370 1.83 -0.27 -8.44
N TRP A 371 2.68 0.66 -8.03
CA TRP A 371 2.64 2.05 -8.51
C TRP A 371 4.03 2.67 -8.57
N ARG A 372 4.26 3.43 -9.64
CA ARG A 372 5.47 4.24 -9.81
C ARG A 372 5.63 5.23 -8.66
N THR A 373 6.87 5.39 -8.18
CA THR A 373 7.23 6.30 -7.09
C THR A 373 8.05 7.51 -7.54
N SER A 374 8.50 7.50 -8.79
CA SER A 374 9.38 8.50 -9.38
C SER A 374 8.99 8.83 -10.82
N ASN A 375 9.69 9.82 -11.40
CA ASN A 375 9.81 9.95 -12.85
C ASN A 375 10.61 8.78 -13.46
N ASP A 376 10.73 8.78 -14.78
CA ASP A 376 11.42 7.73 -15.54
C ASP A 376 12.90 7.64 -15.18
N ILE A 377 13.37 6.40 -15.05
CA ILE A 377 14.77 6.07 -14.78
C ILE A 377 15.59 6.06 -16.05
N TYR A 378 16.79 6.62 -15.98
CA TYR A 378 17.74 6.67 -17.07
C TYR A 378 19.05 5.92 -16.74
N PRO A 379 19.85 5.52 -17.74
CA PRO A 379 21.01 4.62 -17.55
C PRO A 379 22.25 5.32 -16.99
N TRP A 380 22.11 6.03 -15.87
CA TRP A 380 23.21 6.58 -15.08
C TRP A 380 22.88 6.58 -13.58
N MET A 381 23.91 6.43 -12.73
CA MET A 381 23.73 6.22 -11.28
C MET A 381 22.98 7.34 -10.57
N GLY A 382 23.13 8.60 -11.01
CA GLY A 382 22.35 9.72 -10.45
C GLY A 382 20.84 9.56 -10.62
N SER A 383 20.37 9.05 -11.76
CA SER A 383 18.95 8.76 -11.97
C SER A 383 18.50 7.56 -11.13
N ILE A 384 19.32 6.51 -11.06
CA ILE A 384 19.04 5.32 -10.25
C ILE A 384 18.88 5.69 -8.78
N TYR A 385 19.77 6.51 -8.23
CA TYR A 385 19.66 6.98 -6.86
C TYR A 385 18.45 7.87 -6.64
N ALA A 386 18.14 8.78 -7.57
CA ALA A 386 16.94 9.62 -7.46
C ALA A 386 15.64 8.78 -7.38
N CYS A 387 15.52 7.74 -8.22
CA CYS A 387 14.38 6.83 -8.19
C CYS A 387 14.35 5.94 -6.93
N ALA A 388 15.50 5.46 -6.46
CA ALA A 388 15.58 4.70 -5.22
C ALA A 388 15.20 5.55 -4.01
N GLU A 389 15.61 6.82 -3.96
CA GLU A 389 15.37 7.75 -2.85
C GLU A 389 13.90 8.11 -2.66
N THR A 390 13.14 8.27 -3.74
CA THR A 390 11.68 8.50 -3.66
C THR A 390 10.96 7.33 -3.00
N SER A 391 11.42 6.09 -3.21
CA SER A 391 10.85 4.90 -2.55
C SER A 391 11.41 4.67 -1.14
N ALA A 392 12.74 4.74 -0.99
CA ALA A 392 13.45 4.34 0.21
C ALA A 392 13.43 5.34 1.36
N GLY A 393 13.07 6.58 1.08
CA GLY A 393 13.01 7.63 2.09
C GLY A 393 14.18 8.58 2.00
N ASP A 394 13.85 9.77 1.54
CA ASP A 394 14.48 11.00 1.96
C ASP A 394 13.44 11.77 2.81
N ARG A 395 13.78 12.14 4.05
CA ARG A 395 12.92 12.94 4.93
C ARG A 395 12.59 14.31 4.32
N ALA A 396 13.43 14.82 3.43
CA ALA A 396 13.12 16.02 2.67
C ALA A 396 11.96 15.78 1.69
N ILE A 397 11.81 14.57 1.15
CA ILE A 397 10.78 14.20 0.15
C ILE A 397 9.50 13.67 0.84
N HIS A 398 9.63 12.79 1.83
CA HIS A 398 8.52 12.16 2.56
C HIS A 398 8.73 12.24 4.10
N PRO A 399 8.62 13.42 4.72
CA PRO A 399 8.85 13.59 6.15
C PRO A 399 7.87 12.77 6.99
N ALA A 400 6.67 12.52 6.47
CA ALA A 400 5.66 11.69 7.12
C ALA A 400 6.05 10.22 7.26
N PHE A 401 6.96 9.67 6.46
CA PHE A 401 7.09 8.20 6.44
C PHE A 401 8.53 7.72 6.51
N ASN A 402 9.51 8.62 6.31
CA ASN A 402 10.92 8.25 6.22
C ASN A 402 11.10 7.08 5.23
N GLY A 403 10.48 7.21 4.05
CA GLY A 403 10.35 6.15 3.04
C GLY A 403 8.93 5.63 2.90
N LEU A 404 8.66 4.97 1.78
CA LEU A 404 7.33 4.48 1.42
C LEU A 404 7.09 3.03 1.89
N TRP A 405 7.97 2.51 2.74
CA TRP A 405 8.00 1.11 3.18
C TRP A 405 6.68 0.64 3.81
N GLN A 406 5.97 1.51 4.56
CA GLN A 406 4.68 1.19 5.17
C GLN A 406 3.51 1.05 4.17
N PHE A 407 3.73 1.44 2.91
CA PHE A 407 2.74 1.33 1.85
C PHE A 407 2.99 0.14 0.93
N ALA A 408 4.10 -0.58 1.09
CA ALA A 408 4.41 -1.77 0.30
C ALA A 408 4.22 -3.06 1.12
N GLY A 409 3.86 -4.13 0.44
CA GLY A 409 3.71 -5.46 1.01
C GLY A 409 3.07 -6.43 0.01
N PRO A 410 2.81 -7.69 0.42
CA PRO A 410 2.22 -8.69 -0.44
C PRO A 410 0.96 -8.19 -1.17
N GLY A 411 1.01 -8.18 -2.50
CA GLY A 411 -0.05 -7.74 -3.39
C GLY A 411 -0.07 -6.24 -3.74
N HIS A 412 0.88 -5.45 -3.25
CA HIS A 412 0.95 -4.01 -3.51
C HIS A 412 2.38 -3.45 -3.29
N TRP A 413 3.06 -3.02 -4.35
CA TRP A 413 4.49 -2.66 -4.30
C TRP A 413 4.78 -1.23 -4.74
N ASN A 414 5.79 -0.62 -4.12
CA ASN A 414 6.39 0.61 -4.63
C ASN A 414 7.28 0.25 -5.83
N ASP A 415 7.09 0.94 -6.95
CA ASP A 415 7.85 0.77 -8.18
C ASP A 415 8.79 1.97 -8.39
N PRO A 416 10.10 1.84 -8.12
CA PRO A 416 11.10 2.84 -8.46
C PRO A 416 11.55 2.77 -9.93
N ASP A 417 10.75 2.15 -10.81
CA ASP A 417 10.97 1.97 -12.25
C ASP A 417 11.93 0.82 -12.62
N MET A 418 12.09 0.57 -13.92
CA MET A 418 12.80 -0.56 -14.51
C MET A 418 14.29 -0.64 -14.15
N LEU A 419 14.84 -1.84 -14.19
CA LEU A 419 16.27 -2.08 -14.04
C LEU A 419 17.03 -1.62 -15.31
N GLN A 420 18.04 -0.77 -15.10
CA GLN A 420 19.04 -0.34 -16.10
C GLN A 420 20.31 -1.20 -16.08
N VAL A 421 20.28 -2.35 -15.40
CA VAL A 421 21.41 -3.30 -15.32
C VAL A 421 21.84 -3.72 -16.73
N GLY A 422 23.11 -3.50 -17.08
CA GLY A 422 23.65 -3.76 -18.42
C GLY A 422 23.42 -2.64 -19.44
N ASN A 423 22.64 -1.61 -19.11
CA ASN A 423 22.42 -0.44 -19.96
C ASN A 423 23.31 0.76 -19.61
N LEU A 424 23.98 0.75 -18.45
CA LEU A 424 24.87 1.83 -18.02
C LEU A 424 25.96 2.09 -19.08
N LYS A 425 26.09 3.35 -19.51
CA LYS A 425 27.06 3.81 -20.53
C LYS A 425 28.15 4.67 -19.89
N ASP A 426 29.19 4.96 -20.67
CA ASP A 426 30.26 5.93 -20.32
C ASP A 426 31.03 5.60 -19.02
N MET A 427 31.23 4.30 -18.78
CA MET A 427 31.95 3.78 -17.62
C MET A 427 32.79 2.55 -18.00
N GLU A 428 34.00 2.47 -17.45
CA GLU A 428 34.86 1.28 -17.55
C GLU A 428 34.14 0.03 -17.04
N ALA A 429 34.46 -1.14 -17.62
CA ALA A 429 33.69 -2.36 -17.44
C ALA A 429 33.63 -2.86 -15.97
N ASP A 430 34.72 -2.72 -15.23
CA ASP A 430 34.82 -3.09 -13.82
C ASP A 430 33.94 -2.18 -12.94
N ARG A 431 34.02 -0.86 -13.14
CA ARG A 431 33.18 0.11 -12.44
C ARG A 431 31.71 -0.05 -12.81
N ARG A 432 31.42 -0.43 -14.05
CA ARG A 432 30.06 -0.71 -14.51
C ARG A 432 29.44 -1.90 -13.79
N GLU A 433 30.20 -2.97 -13.56
CA GLU A 433 29.73 -4.11 -12.77
C GLU A 433 29.33 -3.70 -11.36
N VAL A 434 30.18 -2.91 -10.70
CA VAL A 434 29.94 -2.41 -9.35
C VAL A 434 28.64 -1.59 -9.32
N ALA A 435 28.48 -0.67 -10.26
CA ALA A 435 27.29 0.16 -10.40
C ALA A 435 26.02 -0.67 -10.67
N ASP A 436 26.08 -1.65 -11.58
CA ASP A 436 24.98 -2.57 -11.90
C ASP A 436 24.57 -3.40 -10.67
N ARG A 437 25.55 -3.95 -9.93
CA ARG A 437 25.29 -4.71 -8.70
C ARG A 437 24.71 -3.83 -7.60
N ALA A 438 25.14 -2.58 -7.48
CA ALA A 438 24.60 -1.63 -6.51
C ALA A 438 23.14 -1.29 -6.82
N HIS A 439 22.82 -1.01 -8.09
CA HIS A 439 21.46 -0.80 -8.56
C HIS A 439 20.56 -2.02 -8.29
N PHE A 440 21.01 -3.22 -8.65
CA PHE A 440 20.26 -4.46 -8.42
C PHE A 440 20.04 -4.73 -6.92
N SER A 441 21.06 -4.50 -6.10
CA SER A 441 20.97 -4.69 -4.64
C SER A 441 19.97 -3.72 -4.00
N LEU A 442 19.95 -2.46 -4.44
CA LEU A 442 18.96 -1.49 -4.00
C LEU A 442 17.54 -1.98 -4.30
N TRP A 443 17.25 -2.40 -5.54
CA TRP A 443 15.92 -2.90 -5.90
C TRP A 443 15.53 -4.16 -5.12
N CYS A 444 16.50 -5.04 -4.85
CA CYS A 444 16.26 -6.22 -4.01
C CYS A 444 15.88 -5.83 -2.59
N MET A 445 16.62 -4.90 -1.98
CA MET A 445 16.34 -4.40 -0.64
C MET A 445 14.98 -3.70 -0.54
N LEU A 446 14.62 -2.90 -1.53
CA LEU A 446 13.36 -2.15 -1.55
C LEU A 446 12.13 -3.03 -1.81
N ALA A 447 12.28 -4.34 -2.03
CA ALA A 447 11.18 -5.20 -2.50
C ALA A 447 10.50 -4.58 -3.74
N ALA A 448 11.30 -3.99 -4.62
CA ALA A 448 10.83 -3.40 -5.86
C ALA A 448 10.55 -4.49 -6.92
N PRO A 449 9.65 -4.24 -7.88
CA PRO A 449 9.55 -5.07 -9.07
C PRO A 449 10.91 -5.16 -9.78
N LEU A 450 11.33 -6.36 -10.16
CA LEU A 450 12.58 -6.56 -10.91
C LEU A 450 12.26 -6.66 -12.40
N MET A 451 11.98 -5.52 -13.03
CA MET A 451 11.67 -5.42 -14.45
C MET A 451 12.93 -5.06 -15.25
N ALA A 452 13.57 -6.05 -15.86
CA ALA A 452 14.75 -5.84 -16.72
C ALA A 452 14.41 -4.99 -17.96
N GLY A 453 15.25 -4.02 -18.29
CA GLY A 453 15.09 -3.15 -19.47
C GLY A 453 16.22 -3.25 -20.50
N ASN A 454 17.18 -4.17 -20.33
CA ASN A 454 18.26 -4.36 -21.28
C ASN A 454 17.86 -5.28 -22.45
N ASP A 455 18.62 -5.26 -23.55
CA ASP A 455 18.41 -6.21 -24.66
C ASP A 455 19.00 -7.59 -24.29
N LEU A 456 18.12 -8.55 -23.97
CA LEU A 456 18.52 -9.88 -23.52
C LEU A 456 19.22 -10.70 -24.62
N ARG A 457 19.07 -10.33 -25.89
CA ARG A 457 19.65 -11.05 -27.03
C ARG A 457 21.16 -10.85 -27.14
N THR A 458 21.66 -9.74 -26.60
CA THR A 458 23.08 -9.35 -26.61
C THR A 458 23.63 -9.18 -25.18
N MET A 459 22.88 -9.65 -24.18
CA MET A 459 23.26 -9.57 -22.77
C MET A 459 24.54 -10.36 -22.49
N SER A 460 25.47 -9.72 -21.79
CA SER A 460 26.71 -10.37 -21.35
C SER A 460 26.44 -11.38 -20.22
N ASP A 461 27.33 -12.37 -20.07
CA ASP A 461 27.27 -13.30 -18.93
C ASP A 461 27.39 -12.60 -17.58
N GLN A 462 28.12 -11.49 -17.53
CA GLN A 462 28.28 -10.67 -16.35
C GLN A 462 26.93 -10.04 -15.95
N THR A 463 26.26 -9.38 -16.89
CA THR A 463 24.91 -8.82 -16.69
C THR A 463 23.90 -9.92 -16.31
N ARG A 464 23.96 -11.07 -16.99
CA ARG A 464 23.12 -12.24 -16.69
C ARG A 464 23.33 -12.72 -15.25
N ARG A 465 24.57 -12.84 -14.77
CA ARG A 465 24.89 -13.24 -13.39
C ARG A 465 24.35 -12.26 -12.35
N ILE A 466 24.34 -10.96 -12.65
CA ILE A 466 23.74 -9.94 -11.77
C ILE A 466 22.23 -10.14 -11.70
N LEU A 467 21.56 -10.20 -12.85
CA LEU A 467 20.11 -10.34 -12.94
C LEU A 467 19.59 -11.70 -12.44
N THR A 468 20.44 -12.72 -12.31
CA THR A 468 20.05 -14.06 -11.85
C THR A 468 20.68 -14.44 -10.52
N ALA A 469 21.22 -13.46 -9.77
CA ALA A 469 21.91 -13.70 -8.51
C ALA A 469 20.93 -14.26 -7.44
N PRO A 470 21.09 -15.52 -6.98
CA PRO A 470 20.06 -16.21 -6.22
C PRO A 470 19.80 -15.62 -4.84
N GLU A 471 20.84 -15.26 -4.08
CA GLU A 471 20.69 -14.74 -2.72
C GLU A 471 20.14 -13.30 -2.68
N PRO A 472 20.59 -12.35 -3.53
CA PRO A 472 19.94 -11.05 -3.65
C PRO A 472 18.47 -11.16 -4.09
N ILE A 473 18.16 -12.04 -5.05
CA ILE A 473 16.78 -12.31 -5.47
C ILE A 473 15.94 -12.89 -4.32
N ALA A 474 16.49 -13.79 -3.51
CA ALA A 474 15.79 -14.34 -2.35
C ALA A 474 15.44 -13.25 -1.33
N VAL A 475 16.29 -12.23 -1.16
CA VAL A 475 15.97 -11.06 -0.34
C VAL A 475 14.80 -10.26 -0.93
N ASN A 476 14.78 -10.02 -2.24
CA ASN A 476 13.67 -9.35 -2.93
C ASN A 476 12.34 -10.13 -2.78
N GLN A 477 12.41 -11.45 -2.94
CA GLN A 477 11.26 -12.36 -2.97
C GLN A 477 10.90 -12.94 -1.60
N ASP A 478 11.48 -12.41 -0.52
CA ASP A 478 11.16 -12.84 0.84
C ASP A 478 9.64 -12.71 1.10
N PRO A 479 8.98 -13.78 1.60
CA PRO A 479 7.51 -13.85 1.67
C PRO A 479 6.90 -12.89 2.69
N ARG A 480 7.71 -12.32 3.59
CA ARG A 480 7.25 -11.27 4.51
C ARG A 480 6.96 -9.96 3.77
N GLY A 481 7.57 -9.76 2.60
CA GLY A 481 7.31 -8.62 1.72
C GLY A 481 7.66 -7.26 2.34
N ILE A 482 8.59 -7.23 3.31
CA ILE A 482 9.03 -5.98 3.93
C ILE A 482 9.91 -5.21 2.95
N HIS A 483 9.54 -3.97 2.67
CA HIS A 483 10.38 -3.01 1.96
C HIS A 483 11.46 -2.46 2.92
N ALA A 484 12.73 -2.39 2.48
CA ALA A 484 13.82 -1.88 3.32
C ALA A 484 13.66 -0.41 3.68
N TYR A 485 14.31 0.01 4.77
CA TYR A 485 14.36 1.39 5.22
C TYR A 485 15.79 1.77 5.61
N LYS A 486 16.13 3.05 5.47
CA LYS A 486 17.46 3.57 5.86
C LYS A 486 17.58 3.63 7.38
N VAL A 487 18.66 3.06 7.90
CA VAL A 487 19.08 3.17 9.32
C VAL A 487 20.29 4.09 9.50
N VAL A 488 21.07 4.31 8.43
CA VAL A 488 22.14 5.31 8.34
C VAL A 488 22.00 6.05 7.01
N ASN A 489 22.17 7.38 7.04
CA ASN A 489 22.24 8.23 5.86
C ASN A 489 23.11 9.46 6.19
N GLU A 490 24.41 9.33 5.98
CA GLU A 490 25.40 10.33 6.41
C GLU A 490 26.44 10.58 5.32
N ASP A 491 26.39 11.77 4.72
CA ASP A 491 27.39 12.22 3.74
C ASP A 491 27.60 11.22 2.59
N GLY A 492 26.51 10.70 2.02
CA GLY A 492 26.55 9.71 0.93
C GLY A 492 26.89 8.27 1.36
N ARG A 493 27.09 8.01 2.65
CA ARG A 493 27.16 6.64 3.21
C ARG A 493 25.79 6.24 3.71
N GLU A 494 25.26 5.16 3.17
CA GLU A 494 23.91 4.71 3.46
C GLU A 494 23.90 3.26 3.95
N VAL A 495 23.04 2.98 4.93
CA VAL A 495 22.76 1.61 5.39
C VAL A 495 21.26 1.37 5.36
N TYR A 496 20.85 0.31 4.66
CA TYR A 496 19.45 -0.12 4.56
C TYR A 496 19.27 -1.42 5.32
N ASN A 497 18.15 -1.55 6.03
CA ASN A 497 17.79 -2.77 6.75
C ASN A 497 16.48 -3.35 6.22
N LYS A 498 16.43 -4.68 6.06
CA LYS A 498 15.25 -5.43 5.62
C LYS A 498 15.07 -6.72 6.46
N PRO A 499 14.28 -6.65 7.54
CA PRO A 499 13.91 -7.83 8.33
C PRO A 499 13.22 -8.90 7.46
N LEU A 500 13.70 -10.15 7.53
CA LEU A 500 13.24 -11.26 6.70
C LEU A 500 12.24 -12.14 7.45
N ALA A 501 11.62 -13.09 6.74
CA ALA A 501 10.64 -14.02 7.29
C ALA A 501 11.23 -15.06 8.24
N ASP A 502 12.51 -15.37 8.08
CA ASP A 502 13.21 -16.44 8.81
C ASP A 502 13.84 -16.01 10.14
N GLY A 503 13.63 -14.76 10.58
CA GLY A 503 14.23 -14.22 11.81
C GLY A 503 15.59 -13.57 11.62
N THR A 504 16.14 -13.58 10.42
CA THR A 504 17.35 -12.82 10.06
C THR A 504 17.00 -11.45 9.47
N THR A 505 18.00 -10.65 9.14
CA THR A 505 17.82 -9.41 8.38
C THR A 505 18.83 -9.30 7.25
N ALA A 506 18.40 -8.77 6.10
CA ALA A 506 19.32 -8.32 5.06
C ALA A 506 19.73 -6.87 5.32
N VAL A 507 21.01 -6.57 5.09
CA VAL A 507 21.58 -5.23 5.24
C VAL A 507 22.36 -4.86 3.97
N LEU A 508 22.17 -3.65 3.49
CA LEU A 508 22.97 -3.07 2.40
C LEU A 508 23.76 -1.89 2.94
N LEU A 509 25.09 -2.00 2.92
CA LEU A 509 26.02 -0.91 3.21
C LEU A 509 26.52 -0.35 1.88
N LEU A 510 26.23 0.92 1.59
CA LEU A 510 26.47 1.55 0.28
C LEU A 510 27.28 2.84 0.44
N ASN A 511 28.33 2.98 -0.38
CA ASN A 511 29.05 4.24 -0.53
C ASN A 511 28.68 4.94 -1.85
N LYS A 512 28.00 6.09 -1.77
CA LYS A 512 27.66 6.94 -2.92
C LYS A 512 28.70 8.04 -3.17
N ARG A 513 29.72 8.15 -2.31
CA ARG A 513 30.78 9.15 -2.43
C ARG A 513 31.78 8.75 -3.49
N ARG A 514 32.53 9.74 -3.99
CA ARG A 514 33.68 9.49 -4.87
C ARG A 514 34.86 8.88 -4.13
N GLU A 515 35.09 9.30 -2.88
CA GLU A 515 36.18 8.78 -2.08
C GLU A 515 35.83 7.43 -1.44
N LYS A 516 36.86 6.63 -1.19
CA LYS A 516 36.72 5.42 -0.39
C LYS A 516 36.23 5.75 1.02
N ALA A 517 35.32 4.93 1.53
CA ALA A 517 34.80 5.11 2.88
C ALA A 517 34.51 3.77 3.57
N ASP A 518 34.67 3.80 4.90
CA ASP A 518 34.15 2.75 5.76
C ASP A 518 32.67 3.03 6.03
N VAL A 519 31.85 1.98 5.91
CA VAL A 519 30.42 2.04 6.18
C VAL A 519 30.11 0.98 7.24
N THR A 520 29.47 1.39 8.33
CA THR A 520 29.23 0.54 9.50
C THR A 520 27.75 0.42 9.80
N VAL A 521 27.29 -0.79 10.11
CA VAL A 521 25.99 -1.04 10.72
C VAL A 521 26.19 -1.53 12.15
N ARG A 522 25.43 -0.99 13.09
CA ARG A 522 25.38 -1.51 14.47
C ARG A 522 24.14 -2.37 14.66
N TRP A 523 24.25 -3.41 15.48
CA TRP A 523 23.18 -4.37 15.72
C TRP A 523 21.94 -3.73 16.37
N ASP A 524 22.14 -2.77 17.28
CA ASP A 524 21.07 -2.02 17.93
C ASP A 524 20.19 -1.24 16.92
N GLN A 525 20.76 -0.79 15.80
CA GLN A 525 20.04 -0.09 14.73
C GLN A 525 19.13 -1.02 13.92
N ILE A 526 19.38 -2.32 13.93
CA ILE A 526 18.68 -3.32 13.11
C ILE A 526 17.94 -4.37 13.95
N GLY A 527 17.80 -4.13 15.26
CA GLY A 527 17.02 -4.98 16.16
C GLY A 527 17.75 -6.25 16.62
N LEU A 528 19.08 -6.25 16.58
CA LEU A 528 19.95 -7.34 17.03
C LEU A 528 20.87 -6.87 18.17
N ALA A 529 21.60 -7.79 18.80
CA ALA A 529 22.62 -7.50 19.81
C ALA A 529 23.64 -8.65 19.93
N GLY A 530 24.83 -8.37 20.47
CA GLY A 530 25.85 -9.37 20.76
C GLY A 530 26.46 -10.03 19.52
N SER A 531 27.06 -11.20 19.68
CA SER A 531 27.66 -11.97 18.57
C SER A 531 26.60 -12.43 17.55
N GLN A 532 26.73 -11.98 16.30
CA GLN A 532 25.86 -12.35 15.18
C GLN A 532 26.65 -12.90 13.99
N PRO A 533 26.19 -13.99 13.35
CA PRO A 533 26.80 -14.45 12.11
C PRO A 533 26.46 -13.51 10.96
N VAL A 534 27.43 -13.28 10.08
CA VAL A 534 27.30 -12.43 8.90
C VAL A 534 27.65 -13.23 7.65
N ARG A 535 26.81 -13.14 6.62
CA ARG A 535 27.01 -13.75 5.31
C ARG A 535 26.98 -12.70 4.21
N ASP A 536 27.94 -12.70 3.30
CA ASP A 536 27.91 -11.91 2.06
C ASP A 536 27.04 -12.61 1.02
N LEU A 537 26.05 -11.88 0.47
CA LEU A 537 25.06 -12.42 -0.46
C LEU A 537 25.53 -12.42 -1.92
N TRP A 538 26.59 -11.67 -2.24
CA TRP A 538 27.18 -11.66 -3.56
C TRP A 538 28.38 -12.59 -3.70
N ALA A 539 29.16 -12.79 -2.63
CA ALA A 539 30.26 -13.76 -2.57
C ALA A 539 29.84 -15.17 -2.11
N PRO A 540 28.52 -15.43 -2.03
CA PRO A 540 27.88 -16.39 -1.11
C PRO A 540 28.78 -16.99 0.00
N GLU A 541 29.39 -16.14 0.83
CA GLU A 541 30.40 -16.54 1.83
C GLU A 541 29.98 -16.16 3.25
N ASP A 542 30.16 -17.08 4.20
CA ASP A 542 29.99 -16.78 5.62
C ASP A 542 31.24 -16.05 6.13
N LEU A 543 31.10 -14.78 6.50
CA LEU A 543 32.20 -13.91 6.93
C LEU A 543 32.61 -14.14 8.39
N GLY A 544 31.88 -14.99 9.12
CA GLY A 544 32.07 -15.29 10.54
C GLY A 544 31.08 -14.56 11.45
N ASP A 545 31.34 -14.65 12.76
CA ASP A 545 30.57 -13.98 13.79
C ASP A 545 31.19 -12.62 14.14
N PHE A 546 30.34 -11.60 14.31
CA PHE A 546 30.75 -10.24 14.65
C PHE A 546 29.98 -9.73 15.87
N GLU A 547 30.69 -9.07 16.79
CA GLU A 547 30.14 -8.52 18.03
C GLU A 547 29.62 -7.09 17.80
N ASP A 548 28.34 -6.85 18.13
CA ASP A 548 27.65 -5.55 18.14
C ASP A 548 27.60 -4.73 16.84
N SER A 549 28.43 -5.00 15.83
CA SER A 549 28.47 -4.26 14.57
C SER A 549 29.21 -5.00 13.46
N PHE A 550 29.01 -4.55 12.21
CA PHE A 550 29.81 -4.94 11.06
C PHE A 550 30.22 -3.71 10.25
N THR A 551 31.50 -3.65 9.85
CA THR A 551 32.06 -2.58 9.01
C THR A 551 32.51 -3.13 7.67
N ALA A 552 31.95 -2.58 6.59
CA ALA A 552 32.48 -2.76 5.26
C ALA A 552 33.59 -1.72 5.03
N HIS A 553 34.84 -2.18 4.95
CA HIS A 553 35.99 -1.30 4.86
C HIS A 553 36.29 -0.85 3.43
N SER A 554 36.70 0.42 3.30
CA SER A 554 37.29 0.99 2.09
C SER A 554 36.46 0.83 0.82
N LEU A 555 35.13 0.91 0.93
CA LEU A 555 34.22 0.86 -0.21
C LEU A 555 34.48 2.08 -1.12
N GLY A 556 34.80 1.86 -2.39
CA GLY A 556 34.90 2.89 -3.42
C GLY A 556 33.55 3.49 -3.84
N GLU A 557 33.58 4.32 -4.86
CA GLU A 557 32.37 4.92 -5.44
C GLU A 557 31.42 3.83 -5.97
N HIS A 558 30.16 3.89 -5.54
CA HIS A 558 29.10 2.92 -5.82
C HIS A 558 29.33 1.52 -5.23
N GLU A 559 30.48 1.26 -4.60
CA GLU A 559 30.72 -0.04 -3.96
C GLU A 559 29.81 -0.23 -2.75
N HIS A 560 29.42 -1.48 -2.56
CA HIS A 560 28.52 -1.90 -1.51
C HIS A 560 28.90 -3.27 -0.94
N ARG A 561 28.33 -3.57 0.22
CA ARG A 561 28.21 -4.92 0.77
C ARG A 561 26.75 -5.20 1.07
N MET A 562 26.24 -6.28 0.50
CA MET A 562 24.90 -6.78 0.80
C MET A 562 25.05 -8.07 1.60
N ILE A 563 24.64 -8.02 2.86
CA ILE A 563 24.86 -9.08 3.83
C ILE A 563 23.54 -9.56 4.42
N LYS A 564 23.52 -10.80 4.93
CA LYS A 564 22.49 -11.32 5.80
C LYS A 564 23.07 -11.53 7.19
N VAL A 565 22.35 -11.06 8.20
CA VAL A 565 22.80 -11.03 9.60
C VAL A 565 21.80 -11.75 10.48
N GLY A 566 22.32 -12.56 11.41
CA GLY A 566 21.53 -13.20 12.45
C GLY A 566 21.24 -14.67 12.18
N ARG A 567 20.51 -15.28 13.12
CA ARG A 567 20.19 -16.72 13.13
C ARG A 567 18.71 -16.94 12.87
N PRO A 568 18.33 -18.08 12.24
CA PRO A 568 16.93 -18.41 12.07
C PRO A 568 16.16 -18.41 13.39
N GLY A 569 14.96 -17.84 13.38
CA GLY A 569 14.14 -17.65 14.57
C GLY A 569 12.85 -16.87 14.27
N PRO A 570 12.16 -16.36 15.31
CA PRO A 570 11.02 -15.48 15.13
C PRO A 570 11.40 -14.23 14.31
N PRO A 571 10.54 -13.74 13.41
CA PRO A 571 10.82 -12.56 12.60
C PRO A 571 11.19 -11.34 13.46
N LEU A 572 12.29 -10.66 13.11
CA LEU A 572 12.70 -9.42 13.76
C LEU A 572 11.65 -8.31 13.59
N PRO A 573 11.50 -7.37 14.54
CA PRO A 573 10.54 -6.29 14.40
C PRO A 573 10.81 -5.45 13.14
N ALA A 574 9.74 -5.10 12.42
CA ALA A 574 9.78 -4.08 11.37
C ALA A 574 9.48 -2.70 12.00
N PRO A 575 9.84 -1.59 11.34
CA PRO A 575 9.48 -0.26 11.82
C PRO A 575 7.97 -0.14 12.04
N SER A 576 7.59 0.51 13.12
CA SER A 576 6.17 0.78 13.40
C SER A 576 5.65 1.81 12.39
N PRO A 577 4.52 1.56 11.72
CA PRO A 577 3.90 2.53 10.82
C PRO A 577 3.72 3.89 11.51
N MET A 578 3.78 4.99 10.74
CA MET A 578 3.57 6.30 11.32
C MET A 578 2.16 6.38 11.93
N PRO A 579 2.01 6.90 13.17
CA PRO A 579 0.68 7.11 13.75
C PRO A 579 -0.17 8.06 12.88
N PRO A 580 -1.45 7.73 12.61
CA PRO A 580 -2.32 8.53 11.74
C PRO A 580 -2.39 10.02 12.12
N GLU A 581 -2.41 10.34 13.40
CA GLU A 581 -2.47 11.71 13.93
C GLU A 581 -1.27 12.59 13.54
N LYS A 582 -0.17 11.99 13.07
CA LYS A 582 1.01 12.73 12.59
C LYS A 582 0.91 13.17 11.14
N TYR A 583 0.03 12.58 10.33
CA TYR A 583 -0.04 12.87 8.89
C TYR A 583 -1.46 12.97 8.33
N THR A 584 -2.49 12.76 9.15
CA THR A 584 -3.88 12.95 8.76
C THR A 584 -4.78 13.46 9.89
N VAL A 585 -5.95 13.98 9.53
CA VAL A 585 -6.96 14.47 10.47
C VAL A 585 -7.62 13.30 11.18
N THR A 586 -7.53 13.27 12.51
CA THR A 586 -8.07 12.17 13.35
C THR A 586 -9.18 12.60 14.30
N HIS A 587 -9.21 13.86 14.72
CA HIS A 587 -10.14 14.37 15.73
C HIS A 587 -11.08 15.45 15.17
N LYS A 588 -12.12 15.79 15.95
CA LYS A 588 -13.02 16.92 15.67
C LYS A 588 -12.37 18.23 16.09
N GLY A 589 -12.76 19.34 15.45
CA GLY A 589 -12.21 20.66 15.74
C GLY A 589 -11.12 21.07 14.75
N ARG A 590 -10.23 21.96 15.20
CA ARG A 590 -9.17 22.56 14.37
C ARG A 590 -7.92 21.68 14.37
N THR A 591 -7.38 21.41 13.18
CA THR A 591 -6.03 20.84 13.02
C THR A 591 -5.21 21.75 12.12
N TYR A 592 -4.12 22.32 12.65
CA TYR A 592 -3.18 23.07 11.81
C TYR A 592 -2.44 22.09 10.91
N LEU A 593 -2.29 22.45 9.64
CA LEU A 593 -1.56 21.61 8.71
C LEU A 593 -0.08 21.55 9.06
N SER A 594 0.47 22.57 9.73
CA SER A 594 1.85 22.55 10.23
C SER A 594 2.04 21.65 11.45
N ASP A 595 0.98 21.11 12.05
CA ASP A 595 1.09 20.03 13.03
C ASP A 595 1.14 18.64 12.37
N LEU A 596 0.91 18.57 11.06
CA LEU A 596 0.92 17.33 10.27
C LEU A 596 2.15 17.30 9.35
N PHE A 597 2.71 16.12 9.15
CA PHE A 597 3.65 15.91 8.06
C PHE A 597 2.89 15.84 6.73
N TYR A 598 3.38 16.57 5.73
CA TYR A 598 2.93 16.36 4.35
C TYR A 598 3.34 14.96 3.88
N ILE A 599 2.50 14.36 3.03
CA ILE A 599 2.67 12.98 2.54
C ILE A 599 3.44 12.94 1.21
N TRP A 600 3.49 14.07 0.51
CA TRP A 600 4.16 14.24 -0.77
C TRP A 600 4.47 15.72 -1.04
N LYS A 601 5.51 16.00 -1.82
CA LYS A 601 5.83 17.35 -2.32
C LYS A 601 6.36 17.37 -3.76
N SER A 602 6.25 18.53 -4.40
CA SER A 602 7.03 18.89 -5.60
C SER A 602 7.69 20.26 -5.42
N GLY A 603 8.92 20.39 -5.93
CA GLY A 603 9.75 21.56 -5.73
C GLY A 603 10.35 21.62 -4.31
N ASN A 604 10.52 22.84 -3.79
CA ASN A 604 11.11 23.07 -2.47
C ASN A 604 10.17 22.58 -1.36
N ALA A 605 10.74 22.04 -0.29
CA ALA A 605 9.99 21.76 0.92
C ALA A 605 9.60 23.08 1.62
N PRO A 606 8.41 23.17 2.22
CA PRO A 606 8.06 24.32 3.04
C PRO A 606 8.84 24.32 4.36
N VAL A 607 9.01 25.50 4.94
CA VAL A 607 9.46 25.64 6.33
C VAL A 607 8.22 25.77 7.21
N TYR A 608 8.14 24.95 8.24
CA TYR A 608 7.00 24.88 9.16
C TYR A 608 7.08 25.98 10.22
N ASP A 609 5.95 26.63 10.50
CA ASP A 609 5.76 27.62 11.57
C ASP A 609 6.73 28.82 11.52
N ALA A 610 7.39 29.02 10.37
CA ALA A 610 8.32 30.11 10.09
C ALA A 610 8.29 30.44 8.59
N THR A 611 8.84 31.60 8.21
CA THR A 611 9.12 31.94 6.82
C THR A 611 10.13 30.98 6.22
N PHE A 612 10.31 31.01 4.90
CA PHE A 612 11.32 30.15 4.26
C PHE A 612 12.75 30.47 4.75
N GLY A 613 12.99 31.69 5.24
CA GLY A 613 14.26 32.09 5.85
C GLY A 613 14.43 31.68 7.32
N GLY A 614 13.41 31.10 7.95
CA GLY A 614 13.44 30.68 9.36
C GLY A 614 12.97 31.75 10.37
N GLU A 615 12.44 32.88 9.89
CA GLU A 615 11.94 33.97 10.74
C GLU A 615 10.45 33.78 11.10
N PRO A 616 9.91 34.45 12.14
CA PRO A 616 8.48 34.41 12.42
C PRO A 616 7.63 34.91 11.24
N ILE A 617 6.51 34.24 10.95
CA ILE A 617 5.59 34.65 9.88
C ILE A 617 4.89 35.95 10.29
N ARG A 618 5.10 37.02 9.52
CA ARG A 618 4.46 38.33 9.74
C ARG A 618 3.69 38.77 8.51
N ILE A 619 2.38 39.01 8.67
CA ILE A 619 1.49 39.44 7.60
C ILE A 619 0.65 40.62 8.11
N ALA A 620 0.70 41.75 7.40
CA ALA A 620 -0.01 43.00 7.75
C ALA A 620 0.13 43.44 9.22
N GLY A 621 1.36 43.39 9.75
CA GLY A 621 1.66 43.81 11.14
C GLY A 621 1.27 42.80 12.22
N ARG A 622 0.66 41.66 11.86
CA ARG A 622 0.37 40.55 12.77
C ARG A 622 1.44 39.47 12.65
N THR A 623 1.85 38.89 13.79
CA THR A 623 2.73 37.73 13.83
C THR A 623 1.89 36.47 14.03
N PHE A 624 2.25 35.39 13.35
CA PHE A 624 1.53 34.12 13.36
C PHE A 624 2.45 32.99 13.81
N ASP A 625 2.01 32.22 14.79
CA ASP A 625 2.78 31.08 15.34
C ASP A 625 2.64 29.81 14.52
N LYS A 626 1.62 29.74 13.64
CA LYS A 626 1.31 28.57 12.82
C LYS A 626 1.27 28.91 11.34
N GLY A 627 1.90 28.09 10.51
CA GLY A 627 1.90 28.29 9.06
C GLY A 627 3.02 27.62 8.30
N PHE A 628 3.26 28.09 7.08
CA PHE A 628 4.34 27.64 6.20
C PHE A 628 5.00 28.79 5.46
N GLY A 629 6.33 28.77 5.41
CA GLY A 629 7.13 29.54 4.48
C GLY A 629 7.45 28.73 3.22
N ALA A 630 7.26 29.32 2.05
CA ALA A 630 7.46 28.69 0.76
C ALA A 630 8.44 29.50 -0.11
N LYS A 631 9.19 28.81 -0.98
CA LYS A 631 10.11 29.41 -1.95
C LYS A 631 9.95 28.81 -3.33
N GLY A 632 9.94 29.68 -4.33
CA GLY A 632 9.93 29.26 -5.73
C GLY A 632 8.67 28.45 -6.06
N LYS A 633 8.86 27.29 -6.68
CA LYS A 633 7.82 26.26 -6.81
C LYS A 633 7.81 25.38 -5.57
N CYS A 634 6.69 25.37 -4.86
CA CYS A 634 6.46 24.58 -3.64
C CYS A 634 5.03 24.05 -3.67
N ALA A 635 4.87 22.75 -3.89
CA ALA A 635 3.58 22.06 -3.78
C ALA A 635 3.69 20.99 -2.69
N VAL A 636 2.78 21.00 -1.73
CA VAL A 636 2.72 19.99 -0.65
C VAL A 636 1.32 19.44 -0.48
N MET A 637 1.25 18.14 -0.23
CA MET A 637 0.00 17.41 -0.09
C MET A 637 -0.20 16.93 1.35
N PHE A 638 -1.39 17.21 1.91
CA PHE A 638 -1.81 16.75 3.22
C PHE A 638 -2.97 15.76 3.09
N LYS A 639 -2.94 14.68 3.88
CA LYS A 639 -4.01 13.68 3.86
C LYS A 639 -5.14 14.11 4.80
N VAL A 640 -6.33 14.34 4.28
CA VAL A 640 -7.50 14.74 5.08
C VAL A 640 -8.59 13.66 5.11
N ASN A 641 -8.54 12.65 4.22
CA ASN A 641 -9.37 11.43 4.24
C ASN A 641 -10.89 11.66 4.40
N ASN A 642 -11.45 12.72 3.79
CA ASN A 642 -12.85 13.11 3.99
C ASN A 642 -13.21 13.37 5.47
N ARG A 643 -12.23 13.70 6.32
CA ARG A 643 -12.39 13.99 7.75
C ARG A 643 -12.22 15.48 8.06
N ALA A 644 -12.31 16.34 7.06
CA ALA A 644 -12.28 17.78 7.21
C ALA A 644 -13.39 18.39 6.36
N ASP A 645 -14.11 19.35 6.92
CA ASP A 645 -15.28 20.00 6.31
C ASP A 645 -14.91 21.37 5.75
N ARG A 646 -13.82 21.99 6.24
CA ARG A 646 -13.41 23.36 5.87
C ARG A 646 -11.90 23.55 5.94
N PHE A 647 -11.35 24.39 5.06
CA PHE A 647 -9.96 24.85 5.10
C PHE A 647 -9.90 26.37 5.21
N ARG A 648 -8.99 26.87 6.05
CA ARG A 648 -8.71 28.29 6.26
C ARG A 648 -7.21 28.58 6.29
N ALA A 649 -6.83 29.74 5.79
CA ALA A 649 -5.48 30.29 5.85
C ALA A 649 -5.48 31.77 5.47
N THR A 650 -4.42 32.49 5.81
CA THR A 650 -4.09 33.81 5.24
C THR A 650 -2.83 33.67 4.41
N VAL A 651 -2.81 34.18 3.17
CA VAL A 651 -1.63 34.13 2.30
C VAL A 651 -1.12 35.52 1.92
N ALA A 652 0.20 35.66 1.84
CA ALA A 652 0.87 36.86 1.37
C ALA A 652 2.27 36.55 0.82
N MET A 653 2.77 37.44 -0.05
CA MET A 653 4.18 37.43 -0.44
C MET A 653 5.06 37.79 0.76
N ASP A 654 6.23 37.16 0.89
CA ASP A 654 7.17 37.48 1.97
C ASP A 654 7.93 38.77 1.67
N ALA A 655 8.02 39.67 2.66
CA ALA A 655 8.75 40.92 2.55
C ALA A 655 10.26 40.73 2.30
N ALA A 656 10.83 39.60 2.74
CA ALA A 656 12.24 39.26 2.51
C ALA A 656 12.55 38.80 1.07
N GLY A 657 11.52 38.61 0.22
CA GLY A 657 11.72 38.25 -1.19
C GLY A 657 12.30 39.39 -2.04
N PRO A 658 12.62 39.16 -3.32
CA PRO A 658 12.97 40.23 -4.26
C PRO A 658 11.82 41.23 -4.47
N GLU A 659 12.11 42.52 -4.68
CA GLU A 659 11.10 43.58 -4.88
C GLU A 659 10.15 43.32 -6.06
N ASP A 660 10.68 42.81 -7.17
CA ASP A 660 9.93 42.50 -8.39
C ASP A 660 9.32 41.09 -8.39
N ALA A 661 9.40 40.37 -7.26
CA ALA A 661 8.92 39.00 -7.16
C ALA A 661 7.40 38.91 -7.32
N LYS A 662 6.98 37.95 -8.15
CA LYS A 662 5.58 37.56 -8.34
C LYS A 662 5.37 36.13 -7.88
N GLY A 663 4.27 35.90 -7.18
CA GLY A 663 3.87 34.58 -6.71
C GLY A 663 2.37 34.35 -6.85
N ARG A 664 1.95 33.09 -6.81
CA ARG A 664 0.54 32.69 -6.85
C ARG A 664 0.31 31.50 -5.94
N PHE A 665 -0.72 31.59 -5.10
CA PHE A 665 -1.14 30.58 -4.14
C PHE A 665 -2.40 29.88 -4.64
N ARG A 666 -2.43 28.56 -4.54
CA ARG A 666 -3.59 27.75 -4.94
C ARG A 666 -3.85 26.65 -3.92
N VAL A 667 -5.13 26.37 -3.68
CA VAL A 667 -5.59 25.23 -2.90
C VAL A 667 -6.35 24.30 -3.83
N GLN A 668 -6.01 23.01 -3.80
CA GLN A 668 -6.49 22.03 -4.76
C GLN A 668 -6.96 20.76 -4.04
N ASN A 669 -8.02 20.10 -4.56
CA ASN A 669 -8.34 18.73 -4.15
C ASN A 669 -7.36 17.75 -4.84
N GLY A 670 -6.70 16.92 -4.06
CA GLY A 670 -5.49 16.23 -4.50
C GLY A 670 -5.75 15.03 -5.40
N ASP A 671 -5.24 15.10 -6.62
CA ASP A 671 -4.20 14.25 -7.24
C ASP A 671 -3.59 15.08 -8.40
N PHE A 672 -2.55 14.63 -9.12
CA PHE A 672 -1.91 15.49 -10.14
C PHE A 672 -2.85 15.92 -11.29
N PHE A 673 -3.85 15.10 -11.60
CA PHE A 673 -4.64 15.21 -12.81
C PHE A 673 -6.03 15.74 -12.48
N ARG A 674 -6.31 16.91 -13.05
CA ARG A 674 -7.50 17.71 -12.74
C ARG A 674 -7.68 18.00 -11.24
N ASN A 675 -6.61 18.48 -10.60
CA ASN A 675 -6.71 19.26 -9.37
C ASN A 675 -7.84 20.29 -9.52
N LYS A 676 -8.98 20.06 -8.87
CA LYS A 676 -10.02 21.08 -8.79
C LYS A 676 -9.42 22.17 -7.93
N VAL A 677 -9.09 23.30 -8.57
CA VAL A 677 -8.68 24.50 -7.86
C VAL A 677 -9.85 24.94 -7.01
N LEU A 678 -9.75 24.68 -5.71
CA LEU A 678 -10.74 25.06 -4.72
C LEU A 678 -10.64 26.55 -4.41
N TRP A 679 -9.43 27.11 -4.53
CA TRP A 679 -9.15 28.52 -4.33
C TRP A 679 -7.87 28.96 -5.07
N ASP A 680 -7.84 30.21 -5.54
CA ASP A 680 -6.73 30.78 -6.30
C ASP A 680 -6.53 32.26 -5.96
N SER A 681 -5.31 32.63 -5.53
CA SER A 681 -5.00 34.02 -5.19
C SER A 681 -4.95 34.95 -6.38
N ARG A 682 -4.83 34.43 -7.61
CA ARG A 682 -4.23 35.15 -8.76
C ARG A 682 -2.81 35.61 -8.45
N ASP A 683 -2.18 36.30 -9.38
CA ASP A 683 -0.83 36.81 -9.18
C ASP A 683 -0.81 37.82 -8.01
N MET A 684 0.21 37.68 -7.17
CA MET A 684 0.49 38.54 -6.01
C MET A 684 1.92 39.09 -6.13
N THR A 685 2.08 40.33 -5.71
CA THR A 685 3.35 41.03 -5.47
C THR A 685 3.46 41.37 -3.98
N LYS A 686 4.60 41.93 -3.54
CA LYS A 686 4.76 42.43 -2.17
C LYS A 686 3.70 43.47 -1.77
N ASP A 687 3.29 44.31 -2.72
CA ASP A 687 2.28 45.35 -2.50
C ASP A 687 0.84 44.81 -2.51
N THR A 688 0.65 43.54 -2.89
CA THR A 688 -0.68 42.94 -2.89
C THR A 688 -1.11 42.70 -1.44
N PRO A 689 -2.28 43.22 -1.00
CA PRO A 689 -2.78 42.95 0.34
C PRO A 689 -2.91 41.44 0.61
N PRO A 690 -2.76 41.01 1.88
CA PRO A 690 -2.97 39.61 2.23
C PRO A 690 -4.36 39.11 1.85
N LYS A 691 -4.45 37.82 1.50
CA LYS A 691 -5.72 37.20 1.12
C LYS A 691 -6.12 36.13 2.12
N GLU A 692 -7.34 36.26 2.63
CA GLU A 692 -7.97 35.24 3.46
C GLU A 692 -8.59 34.14 2.60
N ILE A 693 -8.41 32.91 3.05
CA ILE A 693 -8.98 31.71 2.44
C ILE A 693 -9.99 31.14 3.44
N ASP A 694 -11.22 30.91 2.97
CA ASP A 694 -12.23 30.19 3.71
C ASP A 694 -13.08 29.36 2.76
N ILE A 695 -12.79 28.06 2.64
CA ILE A 695 -13.41 27.16 1.65
C ILE A 695 -13.94 25.88 2.30
N ALA A 696 -15.07 25.39 1.79
CA ALA A 696 -15.60 24.08 2.16
C ALA A 696 -14.78 22.95 1.50
N LEU A 697 -14.56 21.88 2.25
CA LEU A 697 -13.92 20.65 1.77
C LEU A 697 -15.00 19.57 1.67
N LYS A 698 -15.50 19.33 0.45
CA LYS A 698 -16.45 18.26 0.17
C LYS A 698 -15.75 17.15 -0.60
N ASP A 699 -15.81 15.93 -0.07
CA ASP A 699 -15.23 14.71 -0.69
C ASP A 699 -13.73 14.84 -1.00
N VAL A 700 -13.01 15.61 -0.17
CA VAL A 700 -11.56 15.83 -0.32
C VAL A 700 -10.80 14.77 0.50
N ARG A 701 -10.08 13.88 -0.21
CA ARG A 701 -9.17 12.90 0.42
C ARG A 701 -7.80 13.48 0.72
N CYS A 702 -7.28 14.30 -0.20
CA CYS A 702 -5.99 14.96 -0.10
C CYS A 702 -6.16 16.45 -0.38
N LEU A 703 -5.52 17.30 0.41
CA LEU A 703 -5.50 18.75 0.20
C LEU A 703 -4.10 19.16 -0.26
N MET A 704 -3.99 19.78 -1.43
CA MET A 704 -2.71 20.25 -1.95
C MET A 704 -2.62 21.78 -1.86
N LEU A 705 -1.56 22.26 -1.22
CA LEU A 705 -1.21 23.67 -1.14
C LEU A 705 -0.06 23.95 -2.12
N VAL A 706 -0.27 24.90 -3.02
CA VAL A 706 0.68 25.22 -4.09
C VAL A 706 1.04 26.69 -4.02
N PHE A 707 2.33 26.98 -3.90
CA PHE A 707 2.92 28.28 -4.15
C PHE A 707 3.83 28.19 -5.38
N ASP A 708 3.57 29.04 -6.36
CA ASP A 708 4.41 29.18 -7.55
C ASP A 708 4.92 30.60 -7.67
N GLY A 709 6.24 30.75 -7.79
CA GLY A 709 6.87 32.02 -8.15
C GLY A 709 8.31 31.80 -8.62
N LYS A 710 8.85 32.74 -9.40
CA LYS A 710 10.25 32.70 -9.84
C LYS A 710 11.10 33.45 -8.82
N ASN A 711 11.98 32.73 -8.10
CA ASN A 711 12.80 33.28 -7.01
C ASN A 711 12.00 34.04 -5.95
N ALA A 712 10.70 33.72 -5.81
CA ALA A 712 9.80 34.38 -4.89
C ALA A 712 9.70 33.64 -3.57
N LEU A 713 9.32 34.38 -2.53
CA LEU A 713 9.02 33.86 -1.20
C LEU A 713 7.56 34.16 -0.86
N GLY A 714 6.87 33.21 -0.23
CA GLY A 714 5.46 33.32 0.10
C GLY A 714 5.13 32.64 1.41
N ASN A 715 4.14 33.16 2.12
CA ASN A 715 3.74 32.67 3.44
C ASN A 715 2.27 32.23 3.44
N TRP A 716 2.03 31.07 4.06
CA TRP A 716 0.72 30.57 4.45
C TRP A 716 0.60 30.70 5.97
N ALA A 717 -0.06 31.74 6.47
CA ALA A 717 -0.33 31.90 7.90
C ALA A 717 -1.65 31.21 8.31
N GLU A 718 -1.70 30.65 9.52
CA GLU A 718 -2.84 29.91 10.08
C GLU A 718 -3.47 28.92 9.10
N ALA A 719 -2.67 28.16 8.36
CA ALA A 719 -3.20 27.11 7.48
C ALA A 719 -3.74 25.94 8.31
N TYR A 720 -5.07 25.83 8.44
CA TYR A 720 -5.73 24.77 9.20
C TYR A 720 -7.00 24.26 8.55
N VAL A 721 -7.38 23.04 8.93
CA VAL A 721 -8.66 22.43 8.59
C VAL A 721 -9.56 22.32 9.81
N ILE A 722 -10.87 22.33 9.58
CA ILE A 722 -11.90 22.14 10.62
C ILE A 722 -12.68 20.86 10.30
N ARG A 723 -12.85 20.01 11.31
CA ARG A 723 -13.86 18.94 11.31
C ARG A 723 -15.00 19.32 12.25
N GLU A 724 -16.16 19.62 11.70
CA GLU A 724 -17.33 20.10 12.43
C GLU A 724 -17.88 19.02 13.38
N THR A 725 -18.38 19.46 14.53
CA THR A 725 -19.25 18.64 15.37
C THR A 725 -20.62 18.62 14.72
N ALA A 726 -21.13 17.44 14.32
CA ALA A 726 -22.54 17.31 13.96
C ALA A 726 -23.40 18.01 15.02
N GLY A 727 -24.12 19.06 14.61
CA GLY A 727 -25.00 19.81 15.50
C GLY A 727 -26.13 18.89 15.97
N ASN A 728 -26.37 18.87 17.28
CA ASN A 728 -27.59 18.33 17.86
C ASN A 728 -28.81 19.13 17.42
#